data_AF-A0A062WVD9-F1
#
_entry.id   AF-A0A062WVD9-F1
#
_cell.length_a   1.000
_cell.length_b   1.000
_cell.length_c   1.000
_cell.angle_alpha   90.00
_cell.angle_beta   90.00
_cell.angle_gamma   90.00
#
_symmetry.space_group_name_H-M   'P 1'
#
loop_
_entity.id
_entity.type
_entity.pdbx_description
1 polymer ?
#
loop_
_entity_poly.entity_id
_entity_poly.type
_entity_poly.pdbx_seq_one_letter_code
_entity_poly.pdbx_strand_id
1 'polypeptide(L)'
;MEHPPEPLARLITAVRLAGANPAAGPPDHSELLLDPLALRRWVEQQCAGVRRVRVAGTLDRRLVFVECGEGRWVVADLSGQPHDSRAWPAWARDTVVLDEPASWLSLADVHEPGVDRLSRPGVLLAALYHPETFPLPRFPLGISTVARAARETLLGTVTLADMQLGLTLDGLVARVEADRPDVLGVSATFGQYDLLIQLLESIYAQNDLPLIVVGGSLAARVERVLLDRFPALLVARAGGEATISALLAHWHGDRTLDEVPGLGFIGAPRGGGLTVGRRRTAKPVTRDVTADVVPELDLRPATFDHHGVAQLETSRGCTSYCSFCPRDHKGSWAGAGTGQLPWLLGELAAVFDRYPQVSRTLYLVDEEFLGRGPDAPGRALRLAGLLRGAGFGWESSCRVDQVVDPGRDLGWHVERAEMWRMLVAWGLRRMLFGVESGVDSVLDRFAKGTTGEQNVLAVRTLSTLGVPTRFTYITFDPLMTLDELKATHAFQGRTDLLLAPRPDLPAAEVARGVRDSSFVATASVGRPFYQGISYLLVGMECLIGAAYTRQVQHAGLAGAVTPSMGRVEARYADWRIGAVAGWAQRWVDRHFALDYTFKSLEKVLDGDPRRQVREARSVLKDASYTVLGDLIIEVDAQPLCHDPAAEATLDARIWQQVEKRLTLLRGELATTVHDLLPALDREHAELLTVEYRRWSAASGWTLINAADSCAS
;
A
#
# COMPACT_ATOMS: atom_id res chain seq x y z
N MET A 1 -37.90 -16.10 1.00
CA MET A 1 -36.90 -15.90 -0.06
C MET A 1 -36.04 -17.14 -0.08
N GLU A 2 -36.26 -18.04 -1.04
CA GLU A 2 -35.38 -19.18 -1.26
C GLU A 2 -33.96 -18.64 -1.45
N HIS A 3 -32.98 -19.21 -0.73
CA HIS A 3 -31.59 -18.88 -0.97
C HIS A 3 -31.30 -19.14 -2.46
N PRO A 4 -30.76 -18.15 -3.19
CA PRO A 4 -30.34 -18.38 -4.57
C PRO A 4 -29.38 -19.58 -4.60
N PRO A 5 -29.46 -20.49 -5.58
CA PRO A 5 -28.56 -21.63 -5.66
C PRO A 5 -27.10 -21.16 -5.66
N GLU A 6 -26.22 -21.87 -4.95
CA GLU A 6 -24.78 -21.56 -4.88
C GLU A 6 -24.17 -21.42 -6.30
N PRO A 7 -23.21 -20.51 -6.54
CA PRO A 7 -22.62 -20.29 -7.88
C PRO A 7 -22.19 -21.56 -8.61
N LEU A 8 -21.70 -22.57 -7.88
CA LEU A 8 -21.36 -23.88 -8.44
C LEU A 8 -22.59 -24.62 -9.01
N ALA A 9 -23.72 -24.60 -8.30
CA ALA A 9 -24.95 -25.23 -8.78
C ALA A 9 -25.43 -24.56 -10.07
N ARG A 10 -25.29 -23.23 -10.18
CA ARG A 10 -25.57 -22.48 -11.41
C ARG A 10 -24.65 -22.87 -12.55
N LEU A 11 -23.35 -22.98 -12.27
CA LEU A 11 -22.36 -23.44 -13.24
C LEU A 11 -22.70 -24.83 -13.77
N ILE A 12 -23.01 -25.78 -12.88
CA ILE A 12 -23.40 -27.15 -13.26
C ILE A 12 -24.65 -27.14 -14.13
N THR A 13 -25.66 -26.33 -13.79
CA THR A 13 -26.87 -26.16 -14.60
C THR A 13 -26.54 -25.62 -16.00
N ALA A 14 -25.68 -24.60 -16.10
CA ALA A 14 -25.26 -24.04 -17.38
C ALA A 14 -24.52 -25.07 -18.25
N VAL A 15 -23.59 -25.82 -17.66
CA VAL A 15 -22.84 -26.90 -18.33
C VAL A 15 -23.78 -28.02 -18.81
N ARG A 16 -24.79 -28.39 -18.00
CA ARG A 16 -25.82 -29.35 -18.40
C ARG A 16 -26.67 -28.85 -19.56
N LEU A 17 -27.08 -27.58 -19.52
CA LEU A 17 -27.84 -26.97 -20.61
C LEU A 17 -27.04 -26.94 -21.92
N ALA A 18 -25.72 -26.80 -21.84
CA ALA A 18 -24.82 -26.88 -22.99
C ALA A 18 -24.64 -28.33 -23.54
N GLY A 19 -25.34 -29.31 -22.98
CA GLY A 19 -25.30 -30.70 -23.42
C GLY A 19 -24.06 -31.46 -22.93
N ALA A 20 -23.51 -31.10 -21.77
CA ALA A 20 -22.49 -31.86 -21.07
C ALA A 20 -23.06 -32.53 -19.81
N ASN A 21 -22.48 -33.65 -19.39
CA ASN A 21 -22.89 -34.35 -18.17
C ASN A 21 -21.70 -34.41 -17.19
N PRO A 22 -21.53 -33.39 -16.32
CA PRO A 22 -20.37 -33.33 -15.42
C PRO A 22 -20.43 -34.48 -14.41
N ALA A 23 -19.43 -35.37 -14.45
CA ALA A 23 -19.41 -36.62 -13.70
C ALA A 23 -18.85 -36.47 -12.26
N ALA A 24 -18.20 -35.35 -11.93
CA ALA A 24 -17.67 -35.05 -10.61
C ALA A 24 -17.73 -33.53 -10.33
N GLY A 25 -18.02 -33.15 -9.09
CA GLY A 25 -17.83 -31.77 -8.62
C GLY A 25 -16.32 -31.43 -8.55
N PRO A 26 -15.91 -30.16 -8.66
CA PRO A 26 -14.51 -29.77 -8.54
C PRO A 26 -13.89 -30.16 -7.18
N PRO A 27 -12.58 -30.43 -7.09
CA PRO A 27 -11.95 -30.82 -5.82
C PRO A 27 -11.89 -29.69 -4.77
N ASP A 28 -11.80 -28.43 -5.18
CA ASP A 28 -12.01 -27.25 -4.31
C ASP A 28 -12.92 -26.24 -5.03
N HIS A 29 -14.19 -26.21 -4.64
CA HIS A 29 -15.21 -25.39 -5.27
C HIS A 29 -15.00 -23.89 -5.06
N SER A 30 -14.42 -23.51 -3.92
CA SER A 30 -14.29 -22.11 -3.52
C SER A 30 -13.18 -21.40 -4.29
N GLU A 31 -12.10 -22.11 -4.58
CA GLU A 31 -10.95 -21.57 -5.33
C GLU A 31 -11.19 -21.54 -6.83
N LEU A 32 -11.96 -22.50 -7.35
CA LEU A 32 -12.26 -22.57 -8.78
C LEU A 32 -12.92 -21.27 -9.30
N LEU A 33 -13.77 -20.64 -8.51
CA LEU A 33 -14.50 -19.44 -8.92
C LEU A 33 -13.64 -18.16 -8.88
N LEU A 34 -12.52 -18.18 -8.14
CA LEU A 34 -11.61 -17.04 -7.99
C LEU A 34 -10.71 -16.88 -9.21
N ASP A 35 -10.29 -17.99 -9.82
CA ASP A 35 -9.43 -18.00 -11.01
C ASP A 35 -10.27 -18.26 -12.27
N PRO A 36 -10.46 -17.24 -13.13
CA PRO A 36 -11.24 -17.38 -14.36
C PRO A 36 -10.67 -18.40 -15.35
N LEU A 37 -9.33 -18.57 -15.36
CA LEU A 37 -8.66 -19.51 -16.24
C LEU A 37 -8.84 -20.94 -15.74
N ALA A 38 -8.73 -21.17 -14.43
CA ALA A 38 -9.04 -22.45 -13.81
C ALA A 38 -10.51 -22.83 -14.06
N LEU A 39 -11.44 -21.89 -13.85
CA LEU A 39 -12.87 -22.07 -14.14
C LEU A 39 -13.10 -22.46 -15.59
N ARG A 40 -12.51 -21.72 -16.54
CA ARG A 40 -12.61 -22.01 -17.96
C ARG A 40 -12.11 -23.42 -18.29
N ARG A 41 -10.90 -23.77 -17.84
CA ARG A 41 -10.29 -25.09 -18.07
C ARG A 41 -11.15 -26.23 -17.52
N TRP A 42 -11.73 -26.03 -16.33
CA TRP A 42 -12.63 -27.01 -15.74
C TRP A 42 -13.89 -27.21 -16.61
N VAL A 43 -14.52 -26.12 -17.07
CA VAL A 43 -15.70 -26.20 -17.96
C VAL A 43 -15.34 -26.87 -19.29
N GLU A 44 -14.20 -26.55 -19.88
CA GLU A 44 -13.68 -27.19 -21.09
C GLU A 44 -13.51 -28.71 -20.88
N GLN A 45 -13.00 -29.15 -19.73
CA GLN A 45 -12.87 -30.58 -19.39
C GLN A 45 -14.22 -31.30 -19.22
N GLN A 46 -15.24 -30.61 -18.71
CA GLN A 46 -16.59 -31.20 -18.57
C GLN A 46 -17.32 -31.32 -19.92
N CYS A 47 -16.97 -30.49 -20.89
CA CYS A 47 -17.56 -30.48 -22.23
C CYS A 47 -16.75 -31.39 -23.16
N ALA A 48 -17.17 -32.65 -23.34
CA ALA A 48 -16.49 -33.56 -24.27
C ALA A 48 -16.57 -33.04 -25.74
N GLY A 49 -15.43 -32.79 -26.39
CA GLY A 49 -15.34 -32.41 -27.81
C GLY A 49 -15.02 -30.92 -28.06
N VAL A 50 -15.18 -30.46 -29.31
CA VAL A 50 -14.90 -29.08 -29.75
C VAL A 50 -16.08 -28.17 -29.39
N ARG A 51 -16.05 -27.59 -28.19
CA ARG A 51 -16.94 -26.50 -27.75
C ARG A 51 -16.09 -25.35 -27.25
N ARG A 52 -16.28 -24.15 -27.78
CA ARG A 52 -15.59 -22.96 -27.27
C ARG A 52 -16.21 -22.55 -25.93
N VAL A 53 -15.35 -22.27 -24.94
CA VAL A 53 -15.75 -21.76 -23.62
C VAL A 53 -15.14 -20.39 -23.41
N ARG A 54 -15.92 -19.43 -22.90
CA ARG A 54 -15.42 -18.13 -22.44
C ARG A 54 -15.86 -17.87 -21.02
N VAL A 55 -14.97 -17.23 -20.26
CA VAL A 55 -15.22 -16.79 -18.89
C VAL A 55 -14.83 -15.32 -18.83
N ALA A 56 -15.77 -14.47 -18.44
CA ALA A 56 -15.59 -13.02 -18.47
C ALA A 56 -16.27 -12.35 -17.26
N GLY A 57 -16.05 -11.05 -17.10
CA GLY A 57 -16.63 -10.28 -15.99
C GLY A 57 -15.85 -10.39 -14.69
N THR A 58 -16.30 -9.64 -13.70
CA THR A 58 -15.70 -9.58 -12.36
C THR A 58 -16.14 -10.77 -11.50
N LEU A 59 -15.47 -10.99 -10.38
CA LEU A 59 -15.81 -12.07 -9.46
C LEU A 59 -17.28 -12.03 -8.98
N ASP A 60 -17.79 -10.85 -8.63
CA ASP A 60 -19.18 -10.65 -8.17
C ASP A 60 -20.24 -10.78 -9.27
N ARG A 61 -19.81 -10.73 -10.54
CA ARG A 61 -20.66 -10.78 -11.73
C ARG A 61 -19.98 -11.63 -12.81
N ARG A 62 -19.59 -12.86 -12.45
CA ARG A 62 -18.86 -13.77 -13.36
C ARG A 62 -19.78 -14.35 -14.43
N LEU A 63 -19.41 -14.21 -15.70
CA LEU A 63 -20.10 -14.80 -16.84
C LEU A 63 -19.38 -16.05 -17.33
N VAL A 64 -20.16 -17.08 -17.69
CA VAL A 64 -19.68 -18.28 -18.38
C VAL A 64 -20.46 -18.43 -19.68
N PHE A 65 -19.74 -18.55 -20.78
CA PHE A 65 -20.24 -18.82 -22.12
C PHE A 65 -19.79 -20.20 -22.55
N VAL A 66 -20.72 -21.06 -22.95
CA VAL A 66 -20.42 -22.40 -23.46
C VAL A 66 -21.11 -22.56 -24.81
N GLU A 67 -20.32 -22.72 -25.87
CA GLU A 67 -20.85 -23.02 -27.20
C GLU A 67 -21.54 -24.38 -27.17
N CYS A 68 -22.78 -24.43 -27.65
CA CYS A 68 -23.57 -25.64 -27.77
C CYS A 68 -23.72 -26.05 -29.24
N GLY A 69 -24.48 -27.12 -29.51
CA GLY A 69 -24.76 -27.55 -30.88
C GLY A 69 -25.45 -26.43 -31.68
N GLU A 70 -25.24 -26.42 -33.00
CA GLU A 70 -25.87 -25.47 -33.94
C GLU A 70 -25.36 -24.01 -33.88
N GLY A 71 -24.19 -23.78 -33.27
CA GLY A 71 -23.54 -22.45 -33.27
C GLY A 71 -24.13 -21.46 -32.26
N ARG A 72 -25.02 -21.94 -31.38
CA ARG A 72 -25.58 -21.18 -30.26
C ARG A 72 -24.70 -21.27 -29.03
N TRP A 73 -24.96 -20.40 -28.06
CA TRP A 73 -24.23 -20.33 -26.80
C TRP A 73 -25.16 -20.42 -25.60
N VAL A 74 -24.75 -21.14 -24.57
CA VAL A 74 -25.30 -20.99 -23.22
C VAL A 74 -24.53 -19.90 -22.50
N VAL A 75 -25.23 -18.90 -21.98
CA VAL A 75 -24.66 -17.79 -21.21
C VAL A 75 -25.25 -17.79 -19.81
N ALA A 76 -24.39 -17.81 -18.80
CA ALA A 76 -24.77 -17.82 -17.39
C ALA A 76 -24.05 -16.73 -16.60
N ASP A 77 -24.81 -15.92 -15.86
CA ASP A 77 -24.30 -15.05 -14.80
C ASP A 77 -24.29 -15.82 -13.47
N LEU A 78 -23.10 -16.20 -13.00
CA LEU A 78 -22.93 -17.04 -11.82
C LEU A 78 -23.31 -16.34 -10.52
N SER A 79 -23.49 -15.01 -10.54
CA SER A 79 -24.09 -14.28 -9.40
C SER A 79 -25.57 -14.62 -9.19
N GLY A 80 -26.23 -15.16 -10.23
CA GLY A 80 -27.67 -15.41 -10.25
C GLY A 80 -28.52 -14.19 -10.54
N GLN A 81 -27.90 -13.05 -10.81
CA GLN A 81 -28.61 -11.85 -11.24
C GLN A 81 -29.02 -11.96 -12.72
N PRO A 82 -30.17 -11.39 -13.12
CA PRO A 82 -30.55 -11.26 -14.53
C PRO A 82 -29.47 -10.61 -15.39
N HIS A 83 -29.32 -11.04 -16.64
CA HIS A 83 -28.36 -10.45 -17.56
C HIS A 83 -28.65 -8.97 -17.86
N ASP A 84 -29.92 -8.54 -17.90
CA ASP A 84 -30.33 -7.15 -18.14
C ASP A 84 -30.02 -6.19 -16.97
N SER A 85 -29.75 -6.73 -15.78
CA SER A 85 -29.26 -5.94 -14.63
C SER A 85 -27.80 -5.51 -14.77
N ARG A 86 -27.05 -6.08 -15.74
CA ARG A 86 -25.67 -5.71 -16.03
C ARG A 86 -25.64 -4.50 -16.96
N ALA A 87 -24.73 -3.57 -16.68
CA ALA A 87 -24.32 -2.56 -17.65
C ALA A 87 -23.44 -3.22 -18.75
N TRP A 88 -24.05 -3.73 -19.81
CA TRP A 88 -23.30 -4.33 -20.93
C TRP A 88 -22.46 -3.28 -21.68
N PRO A 89 -21.17 -3.57 -21.97
CA PRO A 89 -20.31 -2.68 -22.71
C PRO A 89 -20.84 -2.49 -24.13
N ALA A 90 -20.59 -1.32 -24.73
CA ALA A 90 -21.17 -0.94 -26.01
C ALA A 90 -20.90 -1.96 -27.13
N TRP A 91 -19.69 -2.55 -27.16
CA TRP A 91 -19.32 -3.55 -28.15
C TRP A 91 -20.18 -4.81 -28.09
N ALA A 92 -20.69 -5.18 -26.92
CA ALA A 92 -21.40 -6.44 -26.70
C ALA A 92 -22.88 -6.38 -27.13
N ARG A 93 -23.47 -5.18 -27.25
CA ARG A 93 -24.91 -5.00 -27.47
C ARG A 93 -25.43 -5.68 -28.73
N ASP A 94 -24.65 -5.65 -29.79
CA ASP A 94 -25.02 -6.21 -31.09
C ASP A 94 -24.27 -7.52 -31.42
N THR A 95 -23.32 -7.93 -30.56
CA THR A 95 -22.52 -9.14 -30.79
C THR A 95 -22.86 -10.28 -29.83
N VAL A 96 -23.59 -10.00 -28.74
CA VAL A 96 -24.08 -10.96 -27.76
C VAL A 96 -25.59 -10.76 -27.64
N VAL A 97 -26.36 -11.53 -28.39
CA VAL A 97 -27.83 -11.43 -28.42
C VAL A 97 -28.41 -12.54 -27.54
N LEU A 98 -28.98 -12.16 -26.41
CA LEU A 98 -29.57 -13.09 -25.43
C LEU A 98 -31.07 -13.31 -25.72
N ASP A 99 -31.52 -14.57 -25.70
CA ASP A 99 -32.94 -14.91 -25.82
C ASP A 99 -33.75 -14.45 -24.59
N GLU A 100 -33.17 -14.62 -23.39
CA GLU A 100 -33.82 -14.38 -22.10
C GLU A 100 -32.98 -13.46 -21.20
N PRO A 101 -32.88 -12.16 -21.52
CA PRO A 101 -32.04 -11.23 -20.76
C PRO A 101 -32.51 -11.00 -19.32
N ALA A 102 -33.79 -11.24 -19.01
CA ALA A 102 -34.34 -11.15 -17.66
C ALA A 102 -34.00 -12.36 -16.76
N SER A 103 -33.33 -13.38 -17.31
CA SER A 103 -32.86 -14.56 -16.59
C SER A 103 -31.35 -14.46 -16.32
N TRP A 104 -30.85 -15.19 -15.32
CA TRP A 104 -29.41 -15.38 -15.09
C TRP A 104 -28.79 -16.42 -16.04
N LEU A 105 -29.63 -17.21 -16.73
CA LEU A 105 -29.25 -18.25 -17.68
C LEU A 105 -30.03 -18.05 -18.97
N SER A 106 -29.34 -17.99 -20.09
CA SER A 106 -29.96 -17.74 -21.40
C SER A 106 -29.24 -18.54 -22.49
N LEU A 107 -29.97 -18.92 -23.53
CA LEU A 107 -29.36 -19.17 -24.83
C LEU A 107 -29.03 -17.84 -25.50
N ALA A 108 -28.03 -17.82 -26.37
CA ALA A 108 -27.58 -16.62 -27.02
C ALA A 108 -26.98 -16.91 -28.40
N ASP A 109 -27.07 -15.92 -29.28
CA ASP A 109 -26.27 -15.82 -30.48
C ASP A 109 -25.08 -14.91 -30.18
N VAL A 110 -23.88 -15.51 -30.16
CA VAL A 110 -22.62 -14.78 -29.97
C VAL A 110 -21.89 -14.76 -31.30
N HIS A 111 -21.88 -13.59 -31.94
CA HIS A 111 -21.23 -13.39 -33.22
C HIS A 111 -19.71 -13.52 -33.09
N GLU A 112 -19.01 -13.95 -34.15
CA GLU A 112 -17.55 -14.12 -34.13
C GLU A 112 -16.76 -12.89 -33.65
N PRO A 113 -17.10 -11.64 -34.01
CA PRO A 113 -16.46 -10.45 -33.41
C PRO A 113 -16.62 -10.37 -31.90
N GLY A 114 -17.76 -10.82 -31.37
CA GLY A 114 -18.00 -10.93 -29.93
C GLY A 114 -17.19 -12.05 -29.29
N VAL A 115 -17.07 -13.21 -29.96
CA VAL A 115 -16.20 -14.30 -29.51
C VAL A 115 -14.74 -13.84 -29.46
N ASP A 116 -14.26 -13.13 -30.48
CA ASP A 116 -12.90 -12.58 -30.53
C ASP A 116 -12.65 -11.57 -29.42
N ARG A 117 -13.56 -10.60 -29.23
CA ARG A 117 -13.49 -9.62 -28.13
C ARG A 117 -13.53 -10.26 -26.74
N LEU A 118 -14.27 -11.35 -26.54
CA LEU A 118 -14.23 -12.14 -25.29
C LEU A 118 -12.93 -12.93 -25.11
N SER A 119 -12.16 -13.15 -26.19
CA SER A 119 -10.94 -13.96 -26.19
C SER A 119 -9.68 -13.13 -26.06
N ARG A 120 -9.66 -11.95 -26.68
CA ARG A 120 -8.48 -11.10 -26.88
C ARG A 120 -8.76 -9.66 -26.43
N PRO A 121 -7.75 -8.94 -25.92
CA PRO A 121 -6.36 -9.36 -25.72
C PRO A 121 -6.19 -10.33 -24.53
N GLY A 122 -5.12 -11.12 -24.56
CA GLY A 122 -4.57 -11.76 -23.35
C GLY A 122 -3.75 -10.74 -22.56
N VAL A 123 -4.16 -10.46 -21.33
CA VAL A 123 -3.53 -9.49 -20.44
C VAL A 123 -2.83 -10.22 -19.29
N LEU A 124 -1.56 -9.90 -19.07
CA LEU A 124 -0.82 -10.28 -17.88
C LEU A 124 -0.55 -9.03 -17.04
N LEU A 125 -1.02 -9.01 -15.79
CA LEU A 125 -0.68 -7.98 -14.82
C LEU A 125 0.29 -8.55 -13.79
N ALA A 126 1.49 -7.99 -13.70
CA ALA A 126 2.56 -8.45 -12.83
C ALA A 126 2.90 -7.42 -11.75
N ALA A 127 3.05 -7.85 -10.50
CA ALA A 127 3.60 -7.05 -9.41
C ALA A 127 5.05 -7.45 -9.14
N LEU A 128 5.95 -6.46 -9.18
CA LEU A 128 7.37 -6.67 -8.86
C LEU A 128 7.60 -6.64 -7.35
N TYR A 129 8.58 -7.38 -6.85
CA TYR A 129 8.90 -7.41 -5.43
C TYR A 129 10.27 -8.00 -5.11
N HIS A 130 10.92 -7.49 -4.06
CA HIS A 130 12.14 -8.02 -3.44
C HIS A 130 11.79 -8.76 -2.14
N PRO A 131 11.50 -10.08 -2.18
CA PRO A 131 11.03 -10.83 -1.01
C PRO A 131 12.05 -10.87 0.14
N GLU A 132 13.34 -10.82 -0.15
CA GLU A 132 14.43 -10.79 0.83
C GLU A 132 14.51 -9.49 1.63
N THR A 133 13.90 -8.41 1.14
CA THR A 133 13.83 -7.11 1.83
C THR A 133 12.54 -6.98 2.63
N PHE A 134 11.44 -7.59 2.15
CA PHE A 134 10.12 -7.45 2.77
C PHE A 134 9.39 -8.80 2.88
N PRO A 135 9.77 -9.66 3.84
CA PRO A 135 9.43 -11.09 3.85
C PRO A 135 7.96 -11.43 4.13
N LEU A 136 7.09 -10.45 4.39
CA LEU A 136 5.67 -10.68 4.67
C LEU A 136 4.82 -10.28 3.45
N PRO A 137 4.28 -11.25 2.69
CA PRO A 137 3.42 -10.99 1.54
C PRO A 137 2.17 -10.20 1.93
N ARG A 138 1.69 -9.41 0.99
CA ARG A 138 0.49 -8.60 1.16
C ARG A 138 -0.37 -8.74 -0.08
N PHE A 139 -1.67 -8.85 0.14
CA PHE A 139 -2.62 -8.98 -0.95
C PHE A 139 -2.46 -7.82 -1.97
N PRO A 140 -2.18 -8.09 -3.25
CA PRO A 140 -1.64 -7.09 -4.18
C PRO A 140 -2.73 -6.22 -4.83
N LEU A 141 -3.29 -5.31 -4.03
CA LEU A 141 -4.36 -4.39 -4.45
C LEU A 141 -4.05 -3.62 -5.75
N GLY A 142 -2.77 -3.27 -5.98
CA GLY A 142 -2.34 -2.49 -7.14
C GLY A 142 -2.60 -3.17 -8.49
N ILE A 143 -2.58 -4.52 -8.55
CA ILE A 143 -2.93 -5.27 -9.76
C ILE A 143 -4.34 -5.86 -9.69
N SER A 144 -4.84 -6.18 -8.49
CA SER A 144 -6.18 -6.75 -8.31
C SER A 144 -7.32 -5.78 -8.63
N THR A 145 -7.17 -4.49 -8.32
CA THR A 145 -8.17 -3.45 -8.66
C THR A 145 -8.14 -3.12 -10.16
N VAL A 146 -6.95 -3.08 -10.76
CA VAL A 146 -6.77 -2.93 -12.21
C VAL A 146 -7.35 -4.14 -12.95
N ALA A 147 -7.19 -5.35 -12.44
CA ALA A 147 -7.80 -6.55 -13.00
C ALA A 147 -9.32 -6.49 -13.01
N ARG A 148 -9.93 -5.95 -11.94
CA ARG A 148 -11.37 -5.71 -11.89
C ARG A 148 -11.80 -4.81 -13.03
N ALA A 149 -11.19 -3.63 -13.15
CA ALA A 149 -11.51 -2.65 -14.18
C ALA A 149 -11.31 -3.20 -15.62
N ALA A 150 -10.29 -4.03 -15.81
CA ALA A 150 -10.08 -4.75 -17.07
C ALA A 150 -11.22 -5.74 -17.35
N ARG A 151 -11.60 -6.56 -16.35
CA ARG A 151 -12.65 -7.58 -16.46
C ARG A 151 -14.05 -7.00 -16.64
N GLU A 152 -14.34 -5.82 -16.09
CA GLU A 152 -15.61 -5.11 -16.28
C GLU A 152 -15.87 -4.75 -17.74
N THR A 153 -14.81 -4.56 -18.55
CA THR A 153 -14.95 -4.28 -19.99
C THR A 153 -15.45 -5.48 -20.79
N LEU A 154 -15.38 -6.69 -20.22
CA LEU A 154 -15.58 -7.97 -20.90
C LEU A 154 -14.63 -8.20 -22.10
N LEU A 155 -13.56 -7.40 -22.25
CA LEU A 155 -12.58 -7.56 -23.32
C LEU A 155 -11.44 -8.48 -22.87
N GLY A 156 -11.29 -9.58 -23.59
CA GLY A 156 -10.15 -10.47 -23.47
C GLY A 156 -10.08 -11.27 -22.16
N THR A 157 -8.87 -11.71 -21.83
CA THR A 157 -8.59 -12.48 -20.61
C THR A 157 -7.54 -11.77 -19.77
N VAL A 158 -7.65 -11.89 -18.44
CA VAL A 158 -6.74 -11.21 -17.50
C VAL A 158 -6.19 -12.23 -16.52
N THR A 159 -4.87 -12.33 -16.47
CA THR A 159 -4.11 -13.17 -15.53
C THR A 159 -3.22 -12.32 -14.65
N LEU A 160 -2.96 -12.80 -13.44
CA LEU A 160 -2.15 -12.11 -12.44
C LEU A 160 -0.86 -12.87 -12.11
N ALA A 161 0.19 -12.13 -11.81
CA ALA A 161 1.45 -12.63 -11.30
C ALA A 161 1.98 -11.72 -10.19
N ASP A 162 2.45 -12.29 -9.08
CA ASP A 162 3.00 -11.53 -7.97
C ASP A 162 4.29 -12.19 -7.46
N MET A 163 5.38 -11.44 -7.51
CA MET A 163 6.70 -11.88 -7.02
C MET A 163 6.73 -12.11 -5.50
N GLN A 164 5.79 -11.55 -4.73
CA GLN A 164 5.65 -11.85 -3.29
C GLN A 164 5.37 -13.33 -3.02
N LEU A 165 4.86 -14.07 -4.00
CA LEU A 165 4.40 -15.46 -3.88
C LEU A 165 5.43 -16.47 -4.41
N GLY A 166 6.71 -16.10 -4.39
CA GLY A 166 7.82 -16.96 -4.80
C GLY A 166 8.12 -16.98 -6.30
N LEU A 167 7.45 -16.14 -7.10
CA LEU A 167 7.80 -15.95 -8.52
C LEU A 167 9.08 -15.12 -8.62
N THR A 168 10.13 -15.69 -9.22
CA THR A 168 11.39 -14.97 -9.50
C THR A 168 11.25 -14.09 -10.73
N LEU A 169 12.16 -13.13 -10.90
CA LEU A 169 12.21 -12.30 -12.11
C LEU A 169 12.38 -13.15 -13.38
N ASP A 170 13.32 -14.10 -13.37
CA ASP A 170 13.53 -15.03 -14.49
C ASP A 170 12.27 -15.86 -14.78
N GLY A 171 11.57 -16.29 -13.74
CA GLY A 171 10.30 -17.00 -13.86
C GLY A 171 9.21 -16.13 -14.49
N LEU A 172 9.16 -14.84 -14.15
CA LEU A 172 8.23 -13.90 -14.78
C LEU A 172 8.57 -13.67 -16.26
N VAL A 173 9.85 -13.51 -16.61
CA VAL A 173 10.31 -13.39 -18.01
C VAL A 173 9.92 -14.64 -18.81
N ALA A 174 10.26 -15.83 -18.30
CA ALA A 174 9.91 -17.10 -18.93
C ALA A 174 8.38 -17.26 -19.12
N ARG A 175 7.59 -16.76 -18.17
CA ARG A 175 6.13 -16.75 -18.27
C ARG A 175 5.64 -15.82 -19.38
N VAL A 176 6.19 -14.60 -19.50
CA VAL A 176 5.86 -13.68 -20.60
C VAL A 176 6.18 -14.32 -21.95
N GLU A 177 7.33 -14.99 -22.07
CA GLU A 177 7.76 -15.68 -23.29
C GLU A 177 6.85 -16.86 -23.67
N ALA A 178 6.42 -17.65 -22.68
CA ALA A 178 5.58 -18.81 -22.87
C ALA A 178 4.13 -18.44 -23.16
N ASP A 179 3.56 -17.52 -22.37
CA ASP A 179 2.15 -17.13 -22.45
C ASP A 179 1.88 -16.16 -23.61
N ARG A 180 2.92 -15.42 -24.06
CA ARG A 180 2.84 -14.36 -25.10
C ARG A 180 1.62 -13.46 -24.92
N PRO A 181 1.51 -12.73 -23.80
CA PRO A 181 0.40 -11.81 -23.59
C PRO A 181 0.40 -10.76 -24.70
N ASP A 182 -0.78 -10.24 -25.04
CA ASP A 182 -0.92 -9.11 -25.95
C ASP A 182 -0.66 -7.78 -25.23
N VAL A 183 -0.96 -7.74 -23.92
CA VAL A 183 -0.75 -6.60 -23.05
C VAL A 183 -0.05 -7.06 -21.78
N LEU A 184 1.08 -6.43 -21.46
CA LEU A 184 1.78 -6.61 -20.20
C LEU A 184 1.64 -5.35 -19.35
N GLY A 185 0.93 -5.47 -18.23
CA GLY A 185 0.87 -4.45 -17.19
C GLY A 185 1.84 -4.77 -16.06
N VAL A 186 2.70 -3.83 -15.68
CA VAL A 186 3.66 -4.03 -14.58
C VAL A 186 3.46 -2.99 -13.48
N SER A 187 3.19 -3.44 -12.27
CA SER A 187 3.12 -2.60 -11.07
C SER A 187 4.49 -2.55 -10.40
N ALA A 188 5.10 -1.36 -10.38
CA ALA A 188 6.37 -1.08 -9.72
C ALA A 188 6.24 0.03 -8.67
N THR A 189 6.66 -0.28 -7.45
CA THR A 189 6.69 0.61 -6.27
C THR A 189 8.13 0.88 -5.82
N PHE A 190 8.32 1.68 -4.76
CA PHE A 190 9.66 2.10 -4.32
C PHE A 190 10.58 0.91 -4.02
N GLY A 191 11.83 1.02 -4.45
CA GLY A 191 12.84 -0.02 -4.28
C GLY A 191 12.82 -1.11 -5.36
N GLN A 192 11.98 -1.00 -6.41
CA GLN A 192 11.82 -2.04 -7.43
C GLN A 192 12.29 -1.61 -8.82
N TYR A 193 13.07 -0.53 -8.90
CA TYR A 193 13.52 0.03 -10.19
C TYR A 193 14.44 -0.93 -10.94
N ASP A 194 15.35 -1.58 -10.22
CA ASP A 194 16.29 -2.57 -10.78
C ASP A 194 15.55 -3.75 -11.42
N LEU A 195 14.55 -4.33 -10.73
CA LEU A 195 13.70 -5.39 -11.27
C LEU A 195 12.92 -4.91 -12.49
N LEU A 196 12.37 -3.68 -12.44
CA LEU A 196 11.64 -3.10 -13.55
C LEU A 196 12.52 -2.94 -14.79
N ILE A 197 13.74 -2.41 -14.63
CA ILE A 197 14.68 -2.25 -15.72
C ILE A 197 15.06 -3.61 -16.31
N GLN A 198 15.46 -4.59 -15.48
CA GLN A 198 15.86 -5.90 -15.96
C GLN A 198 14.72 -6.61 -16.71
N LEU A 199 13.48 -6.52 -16.21
CA LEU A 199 12.29 -7.05 -16.88
C LEU A 199 12.10 -6.39 -18.25
N LEU A 200 12.12 -5.05 -18.30
CA LEU A 200 11.91 -4.31 -19.55
C LEU A 200 13.02 -4.61 -20.56
N GLU A 201 14.28 -4.67 -20.15
CA GLU A 201 15.40 -5.04 -21.03
C GLU A 201 15.23 -6.44 -21.62
N SER A 202 14.83 -7.39 -20.80
CA SER A 202 14.61 -8.78 -21.22
C SER A 202 13.47 -8.87 -22.25
N ILE A 203 12.40 -8.11 -22.05
CA ILE A 203 11.24 -8.12 -22.95
C ILE A 203 11.55 -7.35 -24.23
N TYR A 204 12.12 -6.15 -24.16
CA TYR A 204 12.46 -5.33 -25.35
C TYR A 204 13.54 -5.96 -26.23
N ALA A 205 14.29 -6.95 -25.74
CA ALA A 205 15.20 -7.75 -26.54
C ALA A 205 14.49 -8.77 -27.45
N GLN A 206 13.18 -8.99 -27.28
CA GLN A 206 12.38 -9.94 -28.05
C GLN A 206 11.81 -9.30 -29.33
N ASN A 207 11.52 -10.12 -30.34
CA ASN A 207 10.98 -9.65 -31.63
C ASN A 207 9.47 -9.36 -31.60
N ASP A 208 8.72 -10.09 -30.77
CA ASP A 208 7.26 -10.00 -30.67
C ASP A 208 6.91 -9.39 -29.31
N LEU A 209 6.67 -8.08 -29.31
CA LEU A 209 6.50 -7.31 -28.07
C LEU A 209 5.01 -7.16 -27.74
N PRO A 210 4.59 -7.47 -26.50
CA PRO A 210 3.29 -7.02 -26.03
C PRO A 210 3.21 -5.48 -26.04
N LEU A 211 1.99 -4.96 -25.95
CA LEU A 211 1.80 -3.60 -25.50
C LEU A 211 2.17 -3.52 -24.00
N ILE A 212 3.21 -2.75 -23.67
CA ILE A 212 3.75 -2.67 -22.30
C ILE A 212 3.28 -1.39 -21.62
N VAL A 213 2.62 -1.54 -20.47
CA VAL A 213 2.25 -0.44 -19.59
C VAL A 213 2.80 -0.65 -18.18
N VAL A 214 3.49 0.35 -17.65
CA VAL A 214 4.00 0.33 -16.27
C VAL A 214 3.22 1.31 -15.40
N GLY A 215 2.93 0.91 -14.17
CA GLY A 215 2.22 1.72 -13.19
C GLY A 215 2.81 1.57 -11.79
N GLY A 216 2.19 2.24 -10.83
CA GLY A 216 2.66 2.27 -9.44
C GLY A 216 3.41 3.55 -9.08
N SER A 217 3.60 3.75 -7.78
CA SER A 217 4.12 5.00 -7.20
C SER A 217 5.55 5.33 -7.64
N LEU A 218 6.34 4.33 -8.00
CA LEU A 218 7.68 4.53 -8.54
C LEU A 218 7.60 4.93 -10.01
N ALA A 219 6.92 4.12 -10.84
CA ALA A 219 6.86 4.31 -12.30
C ALA A 219 6.36 5.71 -12.68
N ALA A 220 5.31 6.21 -12.02
CA ALA A 220 4.78 7.55 -12.25
C ALA A 220 5.80 8.67 -11.96
N ARG A 221 6.78 8.43 -11.10
CA ARG A 221 7.77 9.44 -10.69
C ARG A 221 9.05 9.41 -11.50
N VAL A 222 9.45 8.24 -11.96
CA VAL A 222 10.60 8.07 -12.86
C VAL A 222 10.18 8.02 -14.32
N GLU A 223 8.95 8.46 -14.66
CA GLU A 223 8.41 8.45 -16.03
C GLU A 223 9.42 8.94 -17.07
N ARG A 224 10.07 10.10 -16.83
CA ARG A 224 11.06 10.63 -17.78
C ARG A 224 12.24 9.68 -17.96
N VAL A 225 12.77 9.15 -16.87
CA VAL A 225 13.92 8.21 -16.91
C VAL A 225 13.54 6.94 -17.68
N LEU A 226 12.32 6.43 -17.46
CA LEU A 226 11.83 5.24 -18.15
C LEU A 226 11.59 5.49 -19.65
N LEU A 227 10.96 6.60 -20.02
CA LEU A 227 10.67 6.93 -21.42
C LEU A 227 11.92 7.30 -22.23
N ASP A 228 12.93 7.89 -21.58
CA ASP A 228 14.22 8.19 -22.22
C ASP A 228 14.97 6.89 -22.58
N ARG A 229 14.80 5.83 -21.76
CA ARG A 229 15.43 4.51 -21.99
C ARG A 229 14.59 3.58 -22.88
N PHE A 230 13.27 3.61 -22.73
CA PHE A 230 12.31 2.77 -23.45
C PHE A 230 11.25 3.64 -24.15
N PRO A 231 11.53 4.17 -25.36
CA PRO A 231 10.65 5.14 -26.01
C PRO A 231 9.24 4.63 -26.36
N ALA A 232 9.07 3.32 -26.51
CA ALA A 232 7.79 2.67 -26.81
C ALA A 232 6.96 2.33 -25.56
N LEU A 233 7.49 2.60 -24.36
CA LEU A 233 6.83 2.28 -23.10
C LEU A 233 5.63 3.21 -22.84
N LEU A 234 4.59 2.65 -22.24
CA LEU A 234 3.47 3.41 -21.70
C LEU A 234 3.55 3.47 -20.17
N VAL A 235 3.26 4.63 -19.59
CA VAL A 235 3.33 4.87 -18.14
C VAL A 235 1.98 5.33 -17.61
N ALA A 236 1.36 4.57 -16.70
CA ALA A 236 0.17 4.98 -15.98
C ALA A 236 0.54 5.98 -14.87
N ARG A 237 -0.01 7.20 -14.93
CA ARG A 237 0.34 8.33 -14.04
C ARG A 237 -0.53 8.45 -12.79
N ALA A 238 -1.58 7.64 -12.67
CA ALA A 238 -2.56 7.68 -11.58
C ALA A 238 -3.10 6.25 -11.30
N GLY A 239 -4.29 6.15 -10.69
CA GLY A 239 -5.03 4.89 -10.60
C GLY A 239 -5.15 4.22 -11.98
N GLY A 240 -4.86 2.92 -12.02
CA GLY A 240 -4.71 2.17 -13.27
C GLY A 240 -6.03 1.76 -13.92
N GLU A 241 -7.16 1.90 -13.25
CA GLU A 241 -8.46 1.36 -13.64
C GLU A 241 -8.97 1.96 -14.94
N ALA A 242 -9.19 3.28 -14.97
CA ALA A 242 -9.60 3.96 -16.21
C ALA A 242 -8.57 3.81 -17.32
N THR A 243 -7.28 3.75 -16.96
CA THR A 243 -6.19 3.58 -17.90
C THR A 243 -6.31 2.23 -18.60
N ILE A 244 -6.41 1.13 -17.85
CA ILE A 244 -6.47 -0.22 -18.43
C ILE A 244 -7.75 -0.40 -19.24
N SER A 245 -8.91 0.03 -18.74
CA SER A 245 -10.18 -0.14 -19.48
C SER A 245 -10.15 0.56 -20.84
N ALA A 246 -9.60 1.78 -20.90
CA ALA A 246 -9.45 2.51 -22.16
C ALA A 246 -8.32 1.95 -23.04
N LEU A 247 -7.28 1.38 -22.45
CA LEU A 247 -6.18 0.75 -23.18
C LEU A 247 -6.61 -0.54 -23.88
N LEU A 248 -7.50 -1.33 -23.27
CA LEU A 248 -8.10 -2.50 -23.92
C LEU A 248 -8.98 -2.10 -25.11
N ALA A 249 -9.74 -1.01 -24.99
CA ALA A 249 -10.48 -0.44 -26.11
C ALA A 249 -9.53 0.07 -27.22
N HIS A 250 -8.41 0.69 -26.85
CA HIS A 250 -7.38 1.12 -27.80
C HIS A 250 -6.76 -0.07 -28.55
N TRP A 251 -6.49 -1.18 -27.87
CA TRP A 251 -5.96 -2.40 -28.48
C TRP A 251 -6.88 -2.95 -29.58
N HIS A 252 -8.20 -2.85 -29.40
CA HIS A 252 -9.22 -3.20 -30.39
C HIS A 252 -9.43 -2.14 -31.48
N GLY A 253 -8.74 -1.00 -31.43
CA GLY A 253 -8.91 0.11 -32.37
C GLY A 253 -10.14 0.98 -32.13
N ASP A 254 -10.87 0.78 -31.02
CA ASP A 254 -12.07 1.56 -30.68
C ASP A 254 -11.76 2.97 -30.17
N ARG A 255 -10.49 3.23 -29.86
CA ARG A 255 -10.00 4.46 -29.23
C ARG A 255 -8.57 4.75 -29.65
N THR A 256 -8.20 6.03 -29.75
CA THR A 256 -6.81 6.43 -30.00
C THR A 256 -6.00 6.49 -28.70
N LEU A 257 -4.66 6.37 -28.79
CA LEU A 257 -3.80 6.35 -27.61
C LEU A 257 -3.89 7.66 -26.78
N ASP A 258 -4.07 8.80 -27.46
CA ASP A 258 -4.25 10.13 -26.84
C ASP A 258 -5.54 10.26 -26.02
N GLU A 259 -6.50 9.36 -26.21
CA GLU A 259 -7.78 9.33 -25.50
C GLU A 259 -7.76 8.39 -24.28
N VAL A 260 -6.63 7.73 -24.00
CA VAL A 260 -6.44 6.90 -22.81
C VAL A 260 -6.14 7.82 -21.61
N PRO A 261 -7.00 7.85 -20.58
CA PRO A 261 -6.84 8.74 -19.44
C PRO A 261 -5.61 8.35 -18.61
N GLY A 262 -4.89 9.35 -18.08
CA GLY A 262 -3.76 9.09 -17.18
C GLY A 262 -2.52 8.48 -17.81
N LEU A 263 -2.48 8.30 -19.14
CA LEU A 263 -1.35 7.67 -19.83
C LEU A 263 -0.22 8.67 -20.12
N GLY A 264 1.02 8.23 -19.92
CA GLY A 264 2.24 8.91 -20.32
C GLY A 264 3.00 8.09 -21.37
N PHE A 265 3.51 8.77 -22.39
CA PHE A 265 4.33 8.20 -23.47
C PHE A 265 5.10 9.35 -24.15
N ILE A 266 6.04 9.03 -25.03
CA ILE A 266 6.79 10.05 -25.79
C ILE A 266 5.82 10.89 -26.64
N GLY A 267 5.79 12.20 -26.41
CA GLY A 267 4.88 13.13 -27.08
C GLY A 267 3.57 13.40 -26.33
N ALA A 268 3.25 12.64 -25.28
CA ALA A 268 2.08 12.88 -24.46
C ALA A 268 2.15 14.25 -23.73
N PRO A 269 1.04 15.01 -23.66
CA PRO A 269 0.99 16.21 -22.85
C PRO A 269 1.35 15.90 -21.40
N ARG A 270 2.22 16.73 -20.81
CA ARG A 270 2.54 16.65 -19.38
C ARG A 270 1.73 17.71 -18.64
N GLY A 271 0.77 17.28 -17.82
CA GLY A 271 0.15 18.14 -16.81
C GLY A 271 1.06 18.22 -15.58
N GLY A 272 1.34 19.42 -15.07
CA GLY A 272 2.07 19.58 -13.80
C GLY A 272 3.42 20.30 -13.91
N GLY A 273 3.39 21.53 -14.44
CA GLY A 273 4.41 22.54 -14.19
C GLY A 273 3.79 23.88 -14.49
N LEU A 274 3.75 24.79 -13.52
CA LEU A 274 3.49 26.21 -13.77
C LEU A 274 4.69 26.74 -14.58
N THR A 275 4.71 26.46 -15.87
CA THR A 275 5.54 27.17 -16.83
C THR A 275 4.77 28.43 -17.20
N VAL A 276 5.22 29.57 -16.66
CA VAL A 276 4.80 30.88 -17.14
C VAL A 276 5.33 31.02 -18.57
N GLY A 277 4.50 30.63 -19.54
CA GLY A 277 4.88 30.64 -20.95
C GLY A 277 3.76 30.12 -21.86
N ARG A 278 2.96 31.05 -22.39
CA ARG A 278 1.99 30.96 -23.50
C ARG A 278 1.45 29.57 -23.89
N ARG A 279 0.18 29.35 -23.53
CA ARG A 279 -0.85 28.50 -24.18
C ARG A 279 -0.34 27.45 -25.19
N ARG A 280 -0.35 26.19 -24.76
CA ARG A 280 -1.10 25.13 -25.46
C ARG A 280 -1.99 24.47 -24.42
N THR A 281 -3.25 24.26 -24.79
CA THR A 281 -4.30 23.65 -23.97
C THR A 281 -3.90 22.23 -23.59
N ALA A 282 -3.18 22.06 -22.47
CA ALA A 282 -3.07 20.77 -21.82
C ALA A 282 -4.49 20.40 -21.36
N LYS A 283 -5.12 19.41 -22.01
CA LYS A 283 -6.29 18.77 -21.40
C LYS A 283 -5.86 18.36 -19.99
N PRO A 284 -6.58 18.76 -18.93
CA PRO A 284 -6.28 18.27 -17.60
C PRO A 284 -6.22 16.75 -17.68
N VAL A 285 -5.21 16.12 -17.07
CA VAL A 285 -5.27 14.69 -16.81
C VAL A 285 -6.55 14.48 -16.01
N THR A 286 -7.58 13.93 -16.65
CA THR A 286 -8.81 13.51 -15.97
C THR A 286 -8.39 12.38 -15.04
N ARG A 287 -8.11 12.74 -13.80
CA ARG A 287 -7.83 11.81 -12.72
C ARG A 287 -9.15 11.12 -12.44
N ASP A 288 -9.27 9.89 -12.90
CA ASP A 288 -10.38 9.08 -12.45
C ASP A 288 -10.12 8.76 -10.98
N VAL A 289 -10.78 9.52 -10.11
CA VAL A 289 -10.89 9.17 -8.69
C VAL A 289 -12.18 8.36 -8.57
N THR A 290 -12.28 7.27 -9.35
CA THR A 290 -13.31 6.26 -9.12
C THR A 290 -13.01 5.67 -7.75
N ALA A 291 -14.03 5.74 -6.89
CA ALA A 291 -13.99 5.18 -5.55
C ALA A 291 -14.38 3.69 -5.55
N ASP A 292 -14.37 3.04 -6.72
CA ASP A 292 -14.46 1.59 -6.82
C ASP A 292 -13.07 1.01 -6.54
N VAL A 293 -12.94 0.53 -5.32
CA VAL A 293 -11.72 -0.02 -4.73
C VAL A 293 -11.84 -1.53 -4.55
N VAL A 294 -12.88 -2.15 -5.13
CA VAL A 294 -13.11 -3.58 -5.01
C VAL A 294 -12.02 -4.32 -5.80
N PRO A 295 -11.26 -5.23 -5.17
CA PRO A 295 -10.24 -6.02 -5.86
C PRO A 295 -10.81 -7.33 -6.40
N GLU A 296 -10.24 -7.84 -7.49
CA GLU A 296 -10.36 -9.27 -7.83
C GLU A 296 -9.52 -10.12 -6.87
N LEU A 297 -10.03 -11.28 -6.47
CA LEU A 297 -9.49 -12.10 -5.39
C LEU A 297 -8.67 -13.32 -5.86
N ASP A 298 -8.20 -13.35 -7.11
CA ASP A 298 -7.48 -14.49 -7.70
C ASP A 298 -6.28 -14.94 -6.85
N LEU A 299 -5.45 -13.98 -6.44
CA LEU A 299 -4.21 -14.24 -5.70
C LEU A 299 -4.45 -14.41 -4.20
N ARG A 300 -5.71 -14.38 -3.76
CA ARG A 300 -6.06 -14.41 -2.34
C ARG A 300 -5.61 -15.72 -1.68
N PRO A 301 -5.98 -16.93 -2.15
CA PRO A 301 -5.52 -18.17 -1.51
C PRO A 301 -4.00 -18.23 -1.38
N ALA A 302 -3.29 -18.02 -2.49
CA ALA A 302 -1.83 -18.04 -2.52
C ALA A 302 -1.20 -17.00 -1.58
N THR A 303 -1.79 -15.81 -1.44
CA THR A 303 -1.31 -14.82 -0.45
C THR A 303 -1.31 -15.39 0.96
N PHE A 304 -2.36 -16.10 1.37
CA PHE A 304 -2.46 -16.68 2.71
C PHE A 304 -1.68 -17.99 2.87
N ASP A 305 -1.54 -18.79 1.82
CA ASP A 305 -0.64 -19.96 1.82
C ASP A 305 0.82 -19.56 2.05
N HIS A 306 1.17 -18.33 1.66
CA HIS A 306 2.46 -17.71 1.96
C HIS A 306 2.44 -16.83 3.23
N HIS A 307 1.50 -17.08 4.14
CA HIS A 307 1.37 -16.39 5.44
C HIS A 307 1.22 -14.86 5.33
N GLY A 308 0.72 -14.38 4.20
CA GLY A 308 0.52 -12.97 3.93
C GLY A 308 -0.66 -12.36 4.69
N VAL A 309 -0.81 -11.04 4.54
CA VAL A 309 -1.90 -10.28 5.19
C VAL A 309 -2.91 -9.73 4.19
N ALA A 310 -4.18 -9.66 4.63
CA ALA A 310 -5.26 -9.05 3.86
C ALA A 310 -5.17 -7.52 3.89
N GLN A 311 -5.16 -6.91 2.71
CA GLN A 311 -5.23 -5.47 2.56
C GLN A 311 -6.56 -5.08 1.90
N LEU A 312 -7.08 -3.93 2.29
CA LEU A 312 -8.21 -3.30 1.63
C LEU A 312 -7.96 -1.80 1.51
N GLU A 313 -8.45 -1.20 0.45
CA GLU A 313 -8.56 0.25 0.37
C GLU A 313 -10.02 0.61 0.59
N THR A 314 -10.29 1.60 1.44
CA THR A 314 -11.64 2.14 1.68
C THR A 314 -11.74 3.60 1.25
N SER A 315 -10.65 4.24 0.84
CA SER A 315 -10.63 5.59 0.29
C SER A 315 -9.37 5.81 -0.51
N ARG A 316 -9.45 6.66 -1.53
CA ARG A 316 -8.30 7.07 -2.34
C ARG A 316 -7.96 8.52 -2.11
N GLY A 317 -6.67 8.83 -2.18
CA GLY A 317 -6.17 10.17 -2.00
C GLY A 317 -6.15 10.63 -0.54
N CYS A 318 -5.71 11.87 -0.33
CA CYS A 318 -5.56 12.49 0.97
C CYS A 318 -6.17 13.89 0.93
N THR A 319 -6.56 14.39 2.10
CA THR A 319 -7.24 15.67 2.26
C THR A 319 -6.27 16.86 2.35
N SER A 320 -4.97 16.59 2.27
CA SER A 320 -3.89 17.54 2.58
C SER A 320 -2.72 17.43 1.59
N TYR A 321 -1.87 18.45 1.59
CA TYR A 321 -0.76 18.63 0.63
C TYR A 321 0.58 18.84 1.34
N CYS A 322 0.99 17.87 2.17
CA CYS A 322 2.30 17.90 2.84
C CYS A 322 3.42 18.07 1.79
N SER A 323 4.37 18.96 2.03
CA SER A 323 5.33 19.41 1.01
C SER A 323 6.23 18.27 0.52
N PHE A 324 6.52 17.27 1.35
CA PHE A 324 7.32 16.09 1.02
C PHE A 324 6.54 14.98 0.29
N CYS A 325 5.21 15.05 0.26
CA CYS A 325 4.37 14.03 -0.38
C CYS A 325 4.08 14.43 -1.84
N PRO A 326 4.59 13.70 -2.84
CA PRO A 326 4.27 13.95 -4.24
C PRO A 326 2.82 13.51 -4.51
N ARG A 327 1.90 14.49 -4.60
CA ARG A 327 0.44 14.23 -4.71
C ARG A 327 -0.06 14.05 -6.13
N ASP A 328 0.75 14.32 -7.16
CA ASP A 328 0.26 14.41 -8.54
C ASP A 328 -0.38 13.12 -9.08
N HIS A 329 0.08 11.95 -8.59
CA HIS A 329 -0.46 10.63 -8.95
C HIS A 329 -1.59 10.15 -8.01
N LYS A 330 -1.83 10.85 -6.89
CA LYS A 330 -2.68 10.40 -5.78
C LYS A 330 -4.05 11.10 -5.68
N GLY A 331 -4.28 12.14 -6.47
CA GLY A 331 -5.59 12.81 -6.57
C GLY A 331 -6.02 13.59 -5.32
N SER A 332 -7.33 13.83 -5.20
CA SER A 332 -7.97 14.37 -3.99
C SER A 332 -8.63 13.23 -3.22
N TRP A 333 -8.87 13.42 -1.93
CA TRP A 333 -9.55 12.41 -1.13
C TRP A 333 -10.95 12.08 -1.67
N ALA A 334 -11.25 10.80 -1.80
CA ALA A 334 -12.57 10.26 -2.07
C ALA A 334 -12.77 8.97 -1.28
N GLY A 335 -13.84 8.91 -0.49
CA GLY A 335 -14.23 7.69 0.21
C GLY A 335 -14.89 6.68 -0.72
N ALA A 336 -14.49 5.42 -0.64
CA ALA A 336 -15.17 4.32 -1.32
C ALA A 336 -16.60 4.14 -0.81
N GLY A 337 -17.46 3.68 -1.72
CA GLY A 337 -18.81 3.27 -1.41
C GLY A 337 -18.81 2.02 -0.53
N THR A 338 -19.77 1.92 0.39
CA THR A 338 -19.87 0.78 1.32
C THR A 338 -20.81 -0.32 0.83
N GLY A 339 -21.40 -0.18 -0.36
CA GLY A 339 -22.47 -1.07 -0.85
C GLY A 339 -22.00 -2.51 -1.13
N GLN A 340 -20.83 -2.68 -1.75
CA GLN A 340 -20.25 -4.00 -2.06
C GLN A 340 -19.41 -4.56 -0.91
N LEU A 341 -19.12 -3.75 0.10
CA LEU A 341 -18.25 -4.14 1.21
C LEU A 341 -18.77 -5.37 1.99
N PRO A 342 -20.07 -5.52 2.31
CA PRO A 342 -20.57 -6.72 2.99
C PRO A 342 -20.25 -8.02 2.25
N TRP A 343 -20.43 -8.03 0.92
CA TRP A 343 -20.10 -9.19 0.08
C TRP A 343 -18.60 -9.47 0.11
N LEU A 344 -17.77 -8.44 -0.13
CA LEU A 344 -16.31 -8.58 -0.13
C LEU A 344 -15.77 -9.07 1.22
N LEU A 345 -16.32 -8.58 2.34
CA LEU A 345 -15.96 -9.04 3.67
C LEU A 345 -16.36 -10.51 3.90
N GLY A 346 -17.47 -10.96 3.33
CA GLY A 346 -17.86 -12.38 3.33
C GLY A 346 -16.84 -13.25 2.58
N GLU A 347 -16.43 -12.83 1.39
CA GLU A 347 -15.39 -13.53 0.60
C GLU A 347 -14.03 -13.58 1.33
N LEU A 348 -13.65 -12.48 2.00
CA LEU A 348 -12.45 -12.45 2.83
C LEU A 348 -12.59 -13.33 4.08
N ALA A 349 -13.75 -13.32 4.73
CA ALA A 349 -13.99 -14.10 5.95
C ALA A 349 -13.84 -15.60 5.71
N ALA A 350 -14.37 -16.11 4.60
CA ALA A 350 -14.29 -17.52 4.22
C ALA A 350 -12.84 -18.02 4.11
N VAL A 351 -11.89 -17.14 3.80
CA VAL A 351 -10.47 -17.50 3.73
C VAL A 351 -9.87 -17.65 5.10
N PHE A 352 -10.08 -16.65 5.96
CA PHE A 352 -9.53 -16.64 7.30
C PHE A 352 -10.05 -17.82 8.12
N ASP A 353 -11.24 -18.35 7.80
CA ASP A 353 -11.77 -19.59 8.39
C ASP A 353 -10.89 -20.81 8.08
N ARG A 354 -10.10 -20.80 6.99
CA ARG A 354 -9.12 -21.83 6.63
C ARG A 354 -7.76 -21.64 7.31
N TYR A 355 -7.47 -20.45 7.84
CA TYR A 355 -6.21 -20.11 8.52
C TYR A 355 -6.49 -19.55 9.93
N PRO A 356 -7.06 -20.34 10.85
CA PRO A 356 -7.49 -19.87 12.17
C PRO A 356 -6.33 -19.35 13.06
N GLN A 357 -5.09 -19.70 12.73
CA GLN A 357 -3.88 -19.23 13.40
C GLN A 357 -3.48 -17.80 13.00
N VAL A 358 -4.01 -17.27 11.89
CA VAL A 358 -3.68 -15.92 11.41
C VAL A 358 -4.66 -14.92 12.01
N SER A 359 -4.13 -13.85 12.61
CA SER A 359 -4.98 -12.77 13.15
C SER A 359 -5.95 -12.24 12.09
N ARG A 360 -7.26 -12.25 12.40
CA ARG A 360 -8.35 -11.75 11.53
C ARG A 360 -8.34 -10.23 11.48
N THR A 361 -7.30 -9.67 10.87
CA THR A 361 -7.05 -8.23 10.80
C THR A 361 -6.97 -7.77 9.35
N LEU A 362 -7.80 -6.79 9.01
CA LEU A 362 -7.72 -6.10 7.73
C LEU A 362 -6.85 -4.85 7.84
N TYR A 363 -5.87 -4.74 6.94
CA TYR A 363 -5.01 -3.57 6.84
C TYR A 363 -5.60 -2.60 5.83
N LEU A 364 -6.28 -1.56 6.33
CA LEU A 364 -6.85 -0.52 5.48
C LEU A 364 -5.73 0.42 5.04
N VAL A 365 -5.31 0.32 3.77
CA VAL A 365 -4.14 1.03 3.22
C VAL A 365 -4.47 2.45 2.73
N ASP A 366 -5.53 3.02 3.28
CA ASP A 366 -5.97 4.38 3.02
C ASP A 366 -4.84 5.38 3.32
N GLU A 367 -4.63 6.34 2.43
CA GLU A 367 -3.74 7.47 2.72
C GLU A 367 -4.32 8.40 3.79
N GLU A 368 -5.64 8.42 3.93
CA GLU A 368 -6.38 9.14 4.96
C GLU A 368 -7.75 8.46 5.17
N PHE A 369 -7.89 7.68 6.23
CA PHE A 369 -9.09 6.90 6.53
C PHE A 369 -10.37 7.74 6.69
N LEU A 370 -10.29 8.87 7.42
CA LEU A 370 -11.48 9.61 7.83
C LEU A 370 -12.00 10.55 6.74
N GLY A 371 -11.09 11.20 6.02
CA GLY A 371 -11.44 12.21 5.02
C GLY A 371 -11.79 13.57 5.62
N ARG A 372 -12.60 14.35 4.88
CA ARG A 372 -13.11 15.67 5.31
C ARG A 372 -14.61 15.75 5.06
N GLY A 373 -15.29 16.55 5.89
CA GLY A 373 -16.72 16.83 5.77
C GLY A 373 -17.50 16.46 7.04
N PRO A 374 -18.76 16.91 7.14
CA PRO A 374 -19.59 16.70 8.33
C PRO A 374 -19.91 15.22 8.59
N ASP A 375 -20.00 14.37 7.55
CA ASP A 375 -20.25 12.93 7.69
C ASP A 375 -18.98 12.07 7.79
N ALA A 376 -17.78 12.68 7.90
CA ALA A 376 -16.54 11.91 8.08
C ALA A 376 -16.58 10.96 9.30
N PRO A 377 -17.02 11.39 10.52
CA PRO A 377 -17.22 10.47 11.63
C PRO A 377 -18.26 9.39 11.32
N GLY A 378 -19.41 9.77 10.75
CA GLY A 378 -20.49 8.83 10.44
C GLY A 378 -20.07 7.73 9.47
N ARG A 379 -19.34 8.09 8.42
CA ARG A 379 -18.77 7.15 7.45
C ARG A 379 -17.78 6.17 8.11
N ALA A 380 -16.87 6.69 8.93
CA ALA A 380 -15.88 5.88 9.64
C ALA A 380 -16.55 4.85 10.57
N LEU A 381 -17.60 5.28 11.28
CA LEU A 381 -18.40 4.40 12.13
C LEU A 381 -19.15 3.35 11.31
N ARG A 382 -19.77 3.71 10.18
CA ARG A 382 -20.41 2.72 9.29
C ARG A 382 -19.42 1.67 8.79
N LEU A 383 -18.22 2.08 8.37
CA LEU A 383 -17.15 1.16 7.96
C LEU A 383 -16.72 0.24 9.10
N ALA A 384 -16.41 0.79 10.28
CA ALA A 384 -16.02 0.01 11.44
C ALA A 384 -17.13 -0.96 11.89
N GLY A 385 -18.40 -0.57 11.79
CA GLY A 385 -19.54 -1.44 12.05
C GLY A 385 -19.63 -2.63 11.08
N LEU A 386 -19.38 -2.42 9.79
CA LEU A 386 -19.33 -3.49 8.78
C LEU A 386 -18.17 -4.45 9.04
N LEU A 387 -16.98 -3.93 9.32
CA LEU A 387 -15.78 -4.72 9.65
C LEU A 387 -16.01 -5.59 10.89
N ARG A 388 -16.54 -4.98 11.96
CA ARG A 388 -16.92 -5.69 13.18
C ARG A 388 -17.97 -6.76 12.92
N GLY A 389 -19.01 -6.45 12.13
CA GLY A 389 -20.07 -7.39 11.78
C GLY A 389 -19.57 -8.63 11.04
N ALA A 390 -18.48 -8.49 10.26
CA ALA A 390 -17.78 -9.59 9.60
C ALA A 390 -16.70 -10.26 10.47
N GLY A 391 -16.56 -9.85 11.75
CA GLY A 391 -15.61 -10.44 12.69
C GLY A 391 -14.15 -10.03 12.46
N PHE A 392 -13.90 -8.88 11.84
CA PHE A 392 -12.55 -8.37 11.60
C PHE A 392 -12.13 -7.31 12.61
N GLY A 393 -10.90 -7.45 13.12
CA GLY A 393 -10.12 -6.32 13.59
C GLY A 393 -9.56 -5.54 12.40
N TRP A 394 -9.16 -4.30 12.61
CA TRP A 394 -8.64 -3.48 11.51
C TRP A 394 -7.59 -2.48 11.96
N GLU A 395 -6.74 -2.11 11.01
CA GLU A 395 -5.73 -1.07 11.17
C GLU A 395 -5.83 -0.07 10.02
N SER A 396 -5.47 1.20 10.27
CA SER A 396 -5.40 2.19 9.21
C SER A 396 -4.45 3.34 9.54
N SER A 397 -4.47 4.40 8.73
CA SER A 397 -3.72 5.63 8.93
C SER A 397 -4.61 6.87 8.81
N CYS A 398 -4.27 7.90 9.58
CA CYS A 398 -5.05 9.12 9.66
C CYS A 398 -4.16 10.30 10.09
N ARG A 399 -4.55 11.52 9.74
CA ARG A 399 -3.89 12.73 10.23
C ARG A 399 -4.33 13.10 11.65
N VAL A 400 -3.42 13.75 12.37
CA VAL A 400 -3.62 14.25 13.73
C VAL A 400 -4.69 15.33 13.84
N ASP A 401 -4.95 16.07 12.75
CA ASP A 401 -6.00 17.11 12.68
C ASP A 401 -7.42 16.53 12.74
N GLN A 402 -7.58 15.21 12.57
CA GLN A 402 -8.85 14.52 12.80
C GLN A 402 -9.11 14.16 14.27
N VAL A 403 -8.17 14.48 15.16
CA VAL A 403 -8.27 14.23 16.60
C VAL A 403 -8.53 15.55 17.33
N VAL A 404 -7.70 16.55 17.03
CA VAL A 404 -7.74 17.88 17.64
C VAL A 404 -7.57 18.92 16.54
N ASP A 405 -8.53 19.83 16.41
CA ASP A 405 -8.44 21.05 15.60
C ASP A 405 -8.63 22.27 16.53
N PRO A 406 -7.60 23.11 16.76
CA PRO A 406 -7.71 24.29 17.62
C PRO A 406 -8.77 25.31 17.17
N GLY A 407 -9.20 25.27 15.90
CA GLY A 407 -10.25 26.13 15.37
C GLY A 407 -11.67 25.65 15.66
N ARG A 408 -11.84 24.54 16.40
CA ARG A 408 -13.14 23.93 16.70
C ARG A 408 -13.51 24.09 18.17
N ASP A 409 -14.81 24.00 18.42
CA ASP A 409 -15.35 24.10 19.78
C ASP A 409 -15.21 22.77 20.55
N LEU A 410 -15.57 22.81 21.84
CA LEU A 410 -15.55 21.63 22.70
C LEU A 410 -16.50 20.53 22.18
N GLY A 411 -17.64 20.89 21.57
CA GLY A 411 -18.61 19.94 21.05
C GLY A 411 -18.01 19.05 19.97
N TRP A 412 -17.27 19.65 19.03
CA TRP A 412 -16.53 18.91 18.01
C TRP A 412 -15.50 17.96 18.61
N HIS A 413 -14.74 18.41 19.61
CA HIS A 413 -13.75 17.54 20.27
C HIS A 413 -14.39 16.38 21.03
N VAL A 414 -15.56 16.60 21.64
CA VAL A 414 -16.35 15.56 22.30
C VAL A 414 -16.83 14.53 21.27
N GLU A 415 -17.39 14.98 20.15
CA GLU A 415 -17.79 14.10 19.05
C GLU A 415 -16.61 13.27 18.53
N ARG A 416 -15.43 13.88 18.35
CA ARG A 416 -14.22 13.15 17.95
C ARG A 416 -13.79 12.13 18.97
N ALA A 417 -13.80 12.48 20.26
CA ALA A 417 -13.43 11.56 21.32
C ALA A 417 -14.38 10.35 21.38
N GLU A 418 -15.69 10.56 21.23
CA GLU A 418 -16.68 9.47 21.15
C GLU A 418 -16.51 8.60 19.90
N MET A 419 -16.26 9.23 18.74
CA MET A 419 -15.93 8.49 17.51
C MET A 419 -14.71 7.58 17.74
N TRP A 420 -13.60 8.11 18.25
CA TRP A 420 -12.39 7.31 18.48
C TRP A 420 -12.61 6.16 19.46
N ARG A 421 -13.38 6.36 20.53
CA ARG A 421 -13.78 5.28 21.45
C ARG A 421 -14.57 4.20 20.76
N MET A 422 -15.52 4.59 19.93
CA MET A 422 -16.36 3.65 19.20
C MET A 422 -15.53 2.85 18.19
N LEU A 423 -14.59 3.48 17.50
CA LEU A 423 -13.66 2.79 16.60
C LEU A 423 -12.83 1.73 17.35
N VAL A 424 -12.33 2.04 18.56
CA VAL A 424 -11.65 1.07 19.43
C VAL A 424 -12.59 -0.07 19.84
N ALA A 425 -13.80 0.25 20.30
CA ALA A 425 -14.80 -0.74 20.68
C ALA A 425 -15.23 -1.63 19.50
N TRP A 426 -15.07 -1.16 18.27
CA TRP A 426 -15.39 -1.87 17.03
C TRP A 426 -14.16 -2.40 16.28
N GLY A 427 -13.10 -2.73 17.03
CA GLY A 427 -12.02 -3.57 16.51
C GLY A 427 -10.84 -2.82 15.90
N LEU A 428 -10.72 -1.49 16.11
CA LEU A 428 -9.50 -0.77 15.76
C LEU A 428 -8.31 -1.33 16.57
N ARG A 429 -7.46 -2.13 15.91
CA ARG A 429 -6.26 -2.74 16.50
C ARG A 429 -5.08 -1.78 16.54
N ARG A 430 -5.02 -0.84 15.60
CA ARG A 430 -3.95 0.16 15.48
C ARG A 430 -4.29 1.28 14.50
N MET A 431 -3.98 2.51 14.87
CA MET A 431 -4.03 3.67 13.97
C MET A 431 -2.66 4.33 13.87
N LEU A 432 -2.18 4.55 12.63
CA LEU A 432 -0.97 5.32 12.37
C LEU A 432 -1.30 6.80 12.20
N PHE A 433 -0.59 7.66 12.90
CA PHE A 433 -0.74 9.12 12.84
C PHE A 433 0.51 9.81 12.33
N GLY A 434 0.33 10.64 11.30
CA GLY A 434 1.39 11.46 10.72
C GLY A 434 1.71 12.71 11.53
N VAL A 435 2.50 12.57 12.61
CA VAL A 435 3.01 13.68 13.44
C VAL A 435 4.11 14.44 12.69
N GLU A 436 5.07 13.70 12.14
CA GLU A 436 6.25 14.15 11.36
C GLU A 436 7.24 15.03 12.10
N SER A 437 6.79 16.00 12.89
CA SER A 437 7.64 16.83 13.75
C SER A 437 6.87 17.38 14.94
N GLY A 438 7.58 17.77 15.98
CA GLY A 438 7.08 18.52 17.13
C GLY A 438 7.57 19.96 17.17
N VAL A 439 8.28 20.41 16.13
CA VAL A 439 8.90 21.73 16.00
C VAL A 439 8.16 22.51 14.93
N ASP A 440 7.58 23.66 15.29
CA ASP A 440 6.68 24.42 14.42
C ASP A 440 7.34 24.86 13.10
N SER A 441 8.58 25.36 13.15
CA SER A 441 9.31 25.76 11.94
C SER A 441 9.54 24.62 10.95
N VAL A 442 9.70 23.39 11.44
CA VAL A 442 9.81 22.17 10.61
C VAL A 442 8.44 21.77 10.07
N LEU A 443 7.39 21.83 10.89
CA LEU A 443 6.01 21.55 10.46
C LEU A 443 5.53 22.50 9.36
N ASP A 444 5.88 23.79 9.46
CA ASP A 444 5.61 24.81 8.46
C ASP A 444 6.32 24.50 7.15
N ARG A 445 7.61 24.14 7.21
CA ARG A 445 8.41 23.72 6.06
C ARG A 445 7.84 22.47 5.38
N PHE A 446 7.35 21.53 6.18
CA PHE A 446 6.67 20.32 5.73
C PHE A 446 5.24 20.58 5.24
N ALA A 447 4.75 21.82 5.34
CA ALA A 447 3.39 22.22 5.01
C ALA A 447 2.34 21.28 5.64
N LYS A 448 2.57 20.88 6.89
CA LYS A 448 1.72 19.89 7.57
C LYS A 448 0.34 20.46 7.92
N GLY A 449 0.24 21.77 8.11
CA GLY A 449 -0.99 22.44 8.54
C GLY A 449 -1.36 22.07 9.98
N THR A 450 -0.37 21.75 10.81
CA THR A 450 -0.51 21.37 12.22
C THR A 450 0.61 22.02 13.03
N THR A 451 0.41 22.24 14.33
CA THR A 451 1.44 22.74 15.25
C THR A 451 1.94 21.67 16.22
N GLY A 452 3.10 21.90 16.84
CA GLY A 452 3.65 21.05 17.90
C GLY A 452 2.68 20.90 19.07
N GLU A 453 2.00 21.98 19.46
CA GLU A 453 0.98 21.93 20.51
C GLU A 453 -0.25 21.11 20.09
N GLN A 454 -0.72 21.25 18.84
CA GLN A 454 -1.80 20.39 18.33
C GLN A 454 -1.40 18.91 18.35
N ASN A 455 -0.15 18.59 17.99
CA ASN A 455 0.38 17.23 18.06
C ASN A 455 0.40 16.70 19.50
N VAL A 456 0.84 17.51 20.48
CA VAL A 456 0.80 17.15 21.91
C VAL A 456 -0.62 16.84 22.36
N LEU A 457 -1.57 17.72 22.06
CA LEU A 457 -2.97 17.55 22.45
C LEU A 457 -3.59 16.31 21.79
N ALA A 458 -3.29 16.06 20.52
CA ALA A 458 -3.77 14.87 19.81
C ALA A 458 -3.23 13.58 20.44
N VAL A 459 -1.92 13.50 20.70
CA VAL A 459 -1.28 12.32 21.33
C VAL A 459 -1.85 12.05 22.71
N ARG A 460 -1.99 13.10 23.54
CA ARG A 460 -2.61 12.98 24.87
C ARG A 460 -4.04 12.48 24.76
N THR A 461 -4.85 13.08 23.90
CA THR A 461 -6.25 12.67 23.66
C THR A 461 -6.33 11.19 23.28
N LEU A 462 -5.58 10.76 22.25
CA LEU A 462 -5.59 9.38 21.80
C LEU A 462 -5.17 8.40 22.90
N SER A 463 -4.12 8.74 23.67
CA SER A 463 -3.61 7.89 24.75
C SER A 463 -4.63 7.75 25.89
N THR A 464 -5.25 8.85 26.33
CA THR A 464 -6.31 8.82 27.35
C THR A 464 -7.55 8.07 26.86
N LEU A 465 -7.89 8.13 25.58
CA LEU A 465 -8.98 7.34 25.00
C LEU A 465 -8.64 5.85 24.82
N GLY A 466 -7.38 5.45 25.05
CA GLY A 466 -6.93 4.08 24.86
C GLY A 466 -6.82 3.67 23.39
N VAL A 467 -6.70 4.62 22.46
CA VAL A 467 -6.52 4.32 21.04
C VAL A 467 -5.13 3.68 20.85
N PRO A 468 -5.02 2.50 20.22
CA PRO A 468 -3.71 1.91 19.95
C PRO A 468 -3.00 2.68 18.84
N THR A 469 -2.05 3.55 19.19
CA THR A 469 -1.38 4.45 18.24
C THR A 469 -0.03 3.94 17.76
N ARG A 470 0.34 4.36 16.55
CA ARG A 470 1.73 4.54 16.11
C ARG A 470 1.90 5.91 15.47
N PHE A 471 3.09 6.49 15.59
CA PHE A 471 3.41 7.80 15.01
C PHE A 471 4.49 7.68 13.94
N THR A 472 4.46 8.52 12.92
CA THR A 472 5.61 8.79 12.05
C THR A 472 6.27 10.11 12.45
N TYR A 473 7.58 10.17 12.29
CA TYR A 473 8.41 11.31 12.66
C TYR A 473 9.60 11.36 11.70
N ILE A 474 9.95 12.53 11.19
CA ILE A 474 11.12 12.76 10.34
C ILE A 474 12.15 13.51 11.19
N THR A 475 13.23 12.84 11.55
CA THR A 475 14.24 13.38 12.48
C THR A 475 15.19 14.34 11.78
N PHE A 476 15.67 13.97 10.58
CA PHE A 476 16.64 14.76 9.84
C PHE A 476 15.99 15.43 8.62
N ASP A 477 16.18 16.73 8.50
CA ASP A 477 15.66 17.58 7.43
C ASP A 477 16.88 18.31 6.80
N PRO A 478 17.11 18.18 5.47
CA PRO A 478 18.23 18.82 4.78
C PRO A 478 18.37 20.34 4.98
N LEU A 479 17.29 21.03 5.32
CA LEU A 479 17.24 22.47 5.51
C LEU A 479 17.20 22.85 7.00
N MET A 480 17.23 21.89 7.92
CA MET A 480 17.09 22.15 9.36
C MET A 480 18.34 22.78 9.98
N THR A 481 18.15 23.50 11.08
CA THR A 481 19.23 24.01 11.93
C THR A 481 19.55 23.04 13.07
N LEU A 482 20.71 23.25 13.72
CA LEU A 482 21.07 22.48 14.92
C LEU A 482 20.08 22.70 16.08
N ASP A 483 19.52 23.91 16.21
CA ASP A 483 18.51 24.19 17.23
C ASP A 483 17.20 23.42 16.97
N GLU A 484 16.78 23.31 15.70
CA GLU A 484 15.65 22.49 15.31
C GLU A 484 15.91 21.00 15.58
N LEU A 485 17.14 20.51 15.39
CA LEU A 485 17.52 19.13 15.69
C LEU A 485 17.51 18.86 17.20
N LYS A 486 18.04 19.78 18.01
CA LYS A 486 17.97 19.73 19.48
C LYS A 486 16.53 19.74 19.98
N ALA A 487 15.70 20.63 19.44
CA ALA A 487 14.27 20.71 19.76
C ALA A 487 13.52 19.44 19.35
N THR A 488 13.87 18.85 18.20
CA THR A 488 13.34 17.57 17.74
C THR A 488 13.66 16.44 18.72
N HIS A 489 14.92 16.29 19.13
CA HIS A 489 15.31 15.30 20.12
C HIS A 489 14.59 15.53 21.47
N ALA A 490 14.54 16.78 21.95
CA ALA A 490 13.82 17.12 23.17
C ALA A 490 12.33 16.76 23.10
N PHE A 491 11.65 17.04 21.98
CA PHE A 491 10.26 16.67 21.78
C PHE A 491 10.07 15.15 21.80
N GLN A 492 10.94 14.40 21.11
CA GLN A 492 10.91 12.94 21.08
C GLN A 492 11.06 12.33 22.48
N GLY A 493 11.86 12.95 23.34
CA GLY A 493 12.10 12.53 24.73
C GLY A 493 11.00 12.86 25.74
N ARG A 494 9.98 13.64 25.37
CA ARG A 494 8.93 14.08 26.30
C ARG A 494 8.14 12.91 26.88
N THR A 495 7.91 12.93 28.19
CA THR A 495 7.16 11.90 28.93
C THR A 495 5.74 12.32 29.29
N ASP A 496 5.33 13.55 28.93
CA ASP A 496 4.02 14.13 29.24
C ASP A 496 3.01 14.04 28.07
N LEU A 497 3.36 13.31 27.01
CA LEU A 497 2.50 13.09 25.85
C LEU A 497 1.67 11.81 25.98
N LEU A 498 2.29 10.73 26.44
CA LEU A 498 1.62 9.44 26.59
C LEU A 498 0.97 9.39 27.98
N LEU A 499 -0.36 9.39 28.00
CA LEU A 499 -1.17 9.31 29.20
C LEU A 499 -1.77 7.91 29.37
N ALA A 500 -2.13 7.58 30.61
CA ALA A 500 -2.80 6.33 30.93
C ALA A 500 -4.21 6.31 30.30
N PRO A 501 -4.64 5.18 29.71
CA PRO A 501 -6.01 5.04 29.23
C PRO A 501 -7.03 5.22 30.35
N ARG A 502 -8.08 6.02 30.08
CA ARG A 502 -9.21 6.32 30.98
C ARG A 502 -10.52 6.07 30.24
N PRO A 503 -10.89 4.79 30.01
CA PRO A 503 -12.13 4.44 29.32
C PRO A 503 -13.39 4.84 30.12
N ASP A 504 -13.24 5.01 31.43
CA ASP A 504 -14.26 5.44 32.40
C ASP A 504 -14.61 6.93 32.33
N LEU A 505 -13.69 7.76 31.83
CA LEU A 505 -13.84 9.21 31.88
C LEU A 505 -14.81 9.72 30.79
N PRO A 506 -15.76 10.62 31.04
CA PRO A 506 -16.60 11.20 29.99
C PRO A 506 -15.76 11.88 28.88
N ALA A 507 -16.18 11.80 27.62
CA ALA A 507 -15.42 12.38 26.50
C ALA A 507 -15.17 13.88 26.66
N ALA A 508 -16.13 14.62 27.24
CA ALA A 508 -15.98 16.03 27.57
C ALA A 508 -14.93 16.30 28.64
N GLU A 509 -14.75 15.39 29.59
CA GLU A 509 -13.69 15.49 30.59
C GLU A 509 -12.32 15.15 30.00
N VAL A 510 -12.23 14.17 29.09
CA VAL A 510 -11.00 13.92 28.33
C VAL A 510 -10.61 15.16 27.52
N ALA A 511 -11.54 15.71 26.73
CA ALA A 511 -11.28 16.84 25.85
C ALA A 511 -10.79 18.09 26.61
N ARG A 512 -11.29 18.32 27.84
CA ARG A 512 -10.81 19.38 28.73
C ARG A 512 -9.49 19.00 29.43
N GLY A 513 -9.43 17.81 30.02
CA GLY A 513 -8.34 17.37 30.88
C GLY A 513 -6.98 17.31 30.18
N VAL A 514 -6.93 16.91 28.92
CA VAL A 514 -5.66 16.85 28.16
C VAL A 514 -4.98 18.21 27.93
N ARG A 515 -5.71 19.30 28.20
CA ARG A 515 -5.23 20.70 28.17
C ARG A 515 -4.83 21.21 29.55
N ASP A 516 -5.23 20.51 30.61
CA ASP A 516 -4.95 20.87 31.99
C ASP A 516 -3.65 20.21 32.48
N SER A 517 -2.71 21.02 32.98
CA SER A 517 -1.39 20.54 33.38
C SER A 517 -1.43 19.62 34.61
N SER A 518 -2.39 19.81 35.53
CA SER A 518 -2.55 18.99 36.74
C SER A 518 -3.07 17.60 36.39
N PHE A 519 -4.03 17.53 35.46
CA PHE A 519 -4.52 16.28 34.90
C PHE A 519 -3.39 15.53 34.19
N VAL A 520 -2.65 16.21 33.31
CA VAL A 520 -1.53 15.60 32.57
C VAL A 520 -0.45 15.06 33.51
N ALA A 521 -0.08 15.81 34.54
CA ALA A 521 0.93 15.38 35.51
C ALA A 521 0.50 14.08 36.24
N THR A 522 -0.79 13.96 36.56
CA THR A 522 -1.33 12.77 37.24
C THR A 522 -1.54 11.60 36.28
N ALA A 523 -1.88 11.88 35.03
CA ALA A 523 -2.24 10.87 34.04
C ALA A 523 -1.05 10.35 33.21
N SER A 524 0.11 11.02 33.24
CA SER A 524 1.30 10.59 32.50
C SER A 524 1.75 9.18 32.92
N VAL A 525 2.13 8.35 31.95
CA VAL A 525 2.71 7.02 32.23
C VAL A 525 4.23 7.04 32.39
N GLY A 526 4.86 8.22 32.36
CA GLY A 526 6.32 8.38 32.47
C GLY A 526 7.12 7.86 31.26
N ARG A 527 6.45 7.31 30.25
CA ARG A 527 7.08 6.74 29.05
C ARG A 527 7.38 7.83 28.02
N PRO A 528 8.57 7.86 27.43
CA PRO A 528 8.91 8.88 26.45
C PRO A 528 8.16 8.68 25.12
N PHE A 529 7.85 9.79 24.45
CA PHE A 529 7.06 9.80 23.22
C PHE A 529 7.69 8.97 22.10
N TYR A 530 9.03 8.95 22.00
CA TYR A 530 9.73 8.22 20.94
C TYR A 530 9.42 6.73 20.90
N GLN A 531 8.99 6.11 22.01
CA GLN A 531 8.58 4.70 22.01
C GLN A 531 7.30 4.47 21.19
N GLY A 532 6.51 5.52 20.93
CA GLY A 532 5.37 5.53 20.03
C GLY A 532 5.72 5.74 18.55
N ILE A 533 6.95 6.19 18.24
CA ILE A 533 7.41 6.45 16.87
C ILE A 533 7.70 5.12 16.15
N SER A 534 7.33 5.05 14.87
CA SER A 534 7.45 3.83 14.06
C SER A 534 8.89 3.50 13.72
N TYR A 535 9.67 4.48 13.25
CA TYR A 535 11.10 4.38 12.99
C TYR A 535 11.78 5.65 13.48
N LEU A 536 12.83 5.49 14.28
CA LEU A 536 13.67 6.58 14.76
C LEU A 536 14.78 6.87 13.75
N LEU A 537 15.41 8.04 13.90
CA LEU A 537 16.59 8.45 13.13
C LEU A 537 16.38 8.60 11.61
N VAL A 538 15.15 8.51 11.12
CA VAL A 538 14.86 8.62 9.68
C VAL A 538 15.04 10.05 9.18
N GLY A 539 15.59 10.17 7.98
CA GLY A 539 15.76 11.45 7.28
C GLY A 539 14.69 11.71 6.23
N MET A 540 14.54 12.98 5.87
CA MET A 540 13.67 13.43 4.78
C MET A 540 14.21 12.98 3.42
N GLU A 541 13.42 12.21 2.69
CA GLU A 541 13.73 11.84 1.31
C GLU A 541 13.20 12.90 0.34
N CYS A 542 14.09 13.45 -0.51
CA CYS A 542 13.75 14.46 -1.51
C CYS A 542 13.10 13.83 -2.75
N LEU A 543 11.85 13.44 -2.57
CA LEU A 543 10.97 12.81 -3.53
C LEU A 543 10.79 13.65 -4.82
N ILE A 544 10.99 13.04 -6.01
CA ILE A 544 10.73 13.71 -7.30
C ILE A 544 9.27 14.19 -7.36
N GLY A 545 9.06 15.43 -7.80
CA GLY A 545 7.74 16.09 -7.88
C GLY A 545 7.26 16.74 -6.57
N ALA A 546 7.88 16.43 -5.42
CA ALA A 546 7.47 17.00 -4.14
C ALA A 546 7.82 18.50 -4.04
N ALA A 547 7.01 19.26 -3.29
CA ALA A 547 7.25 20.68 -3.06
C ALA A 547 8.49 20.91 -2.19
N TYR A 548 8.74 20.03 -1.22
CA TYR A 548 9.94 20.05 -0.39
C TYR A 548 11.22 19.92 -1.23
N THR A 549 11.23 19.00 -2.19
CA THR A 549 12.37 18.83 -3.12
C THR A 549 12.66 20.10 -3.92
N ARG A 550 11.63 20.87 -4.30
CA ARG A 550 11.83 22.19 -4.93
C ARG A 550 12.48 23.20 -3.99
N GLN A 551 12.17 23.16 -2.69
CA GLN A 551 12.83 24.02 -1.70
C GLN A 551 14.33 23.69 -1.62
N VAL A 552 14.68 22.40 -1.58
CA VAL A 552 16.08 21.92 -1.59
C VAL A 552 16.81 22.29 -2.88
N GLN A 553 16.13 22.20 -4.03
CA GLN A 553 16.67 22.65 -5.32
C GLN A 553 16.93 24.17 -5.34
N HIS A 554 15.98 24.98 -4.86
CA HIS A 554 16.16 26.42 -4.76
C HIS A 554 17.29 26.82 -3.81
N ALA A 555 17.55 26.02 -2.78
CA ALA A 555 18.70 26.19 -1.88
C ALA A 555 20.04 25.75 -2.49
N GLY A 556 20.07 25.21 -3.72
CA GLY A 556 21.31 24.71 -4.35
C GLY A 556 21.85 23.42 -3.73
N LEU A 557 21.04 22.71 -2.95
CA LEU A 557 21.44 21.54 -2.17
C LEU A 557 21.11 20.21 -2.84
N ALA A 558 20.29 20.23 -3.90
CA ALA A 558 19.92 19.03 -4.64
C ALA A 558 21.11 18.48 -5.47
N GLY A 559 21.22 17.16 -5.52
CA GLY A 559 22.22 16.40 -6.24
C GLY A 559 21.64 15.58 -7.39
N ALA A 560 22.21 14.40 -7.61
CA ALA A 560 21.80 13.48 -8.66
C ALA A 560 20.39 12.89 -8.42
N VAL A 561 19.73 12.47 -9.50
CA VAL A 561 18.51 11.68 -9.41
C VAL A 561 18.88 10.24 -9.05
N THR A 562 18.15 9.68 -8.10
CA THR A 562 18.27 8.28 -7.67
C THR A 562 16.95 7.57 -8.02
N PRO A 563 16.90 6.86 -9.16
CA PRO A 563 15.66 6.29 -9.68
C PRO A 563 15.04 5.22 -8.77
N SER A 564 15.84 4.39 -8.08
CA SER A 564 15.38 3.31 -7.19
C SER A 564 14.27 3.71 -6.22
N MET A 565 14.40 4.91 -5.64
CA MET A 565 13.47 5.48 -4.67
C MET A 565 12.63 6.63 -5.26
N GLY A 566 12.78 6.92 -6.56
CA GLY A 566 12.15 8.07 -7.21
C GLY A 566 12.48 9.39 -6.50
N ARG A 567 13.74 9.56 -6.10
CA ARG A 567 14.20 10.70 -5.29
C ARG A 567 15.36 11.45 -5.96
N VAL A 568 15.70 12.59 -5.38
CA VAL A 568 16.89 13.37 -5.68
C VAL A 568 17.76 13.35 -4.44
N GLU A 569 19.06 13.15 -4.58
CA GLU A 569 19.99 13.26 -3.45
C GLU A 569 20.00 14.71 -2.92
N ALA A 570 20.18 14.87 -1.62
CA ALA A 570 20.13 16.18 -0.97
C ALA A 570 21.29 16.33 0.01
N ARG A 571 22.06 17.41 -0.15
CA ARG A 571 23.02 17.86 0.85
C ARG A 571 22.29 18.61 1.95
N TYR A 572 22.86 18.59 3.15
CA TYR A 572 22.35 19.36 4.28
C TYR A 572 22.94 20.77 4.24
N ALA A 573 22.11 21.77 4.57
CA ALA A 573 22.53 23.16 4.72
C ALA A 573 23.61 23.29 5.81
N ASP A 574 23.47 22.54 6.90
CA ASP A 574 24.51 22.31 7.89
C ASP A 574 25.20 20.97 7.60
N TRP A 575 26.45 21.02 7.13
CA TRP A 575 27.22 19.82 6.76
C TRP A 575 27.41 18.85 7.94
N ARG A 576 27.44 19.36 9.18
CA ARG A 576 27.59 18.54 10.39
C ARG A 576 26.35 17.69 10.62
N ILE A 577 25.17 18.26 10.37
CA ILE A 577 23.88 17.54 10.38
C ILE A 577 23.89 16.47 9.27
N GLY A 578 24.44 16.79 8.09
CA GLY A 578 24.63 15.82 7.02
C GLY A 578 25.47 14.61 7.43
N ALA A 579 26.58 14.82 8.14
CA ALA A 579 27.43 13.75 8.65
C ALA A 579 26.68 12.84 9.62
N VAL A 580 26.00 13.39 10.63
CA VAL A 580 25.23 12.58 11.58
C VAL A 580 24.01 11.92 10.95
N ALA A 581 23.33 12.57 9.99
CA ALA A 581 22.21 11.97 9.26
C ALA A 581 22.68 10.76 8.43
N GLY A 582 23.87 10.84 7.84
CA GLY A 582 24.49 9.72 7.14
C GLY A 582 24.77 8.53 8.06
N TRP A 583 25.30 8.77 9.26
CA TRP A 583 25.51 7.71 10.25
C TRP A 583 24.21 7.17 10.84
N ALA A 584 23.22 8.03 11.07
CA ALA A 584 21.88 7.66 11.46
C ALA A 584 21.21 6.74 10.43
N GLN A 585 21.36 7.01 9.13
CA GLN A 585 20.84 6.13 8.09
C GLN A 585 21.54 4.76 8.12
N ARG A 586 22.88 4.72 8.27
CA ARG A 586 23.60 3.45 8.44
C ARG A 586 23.15 2.68 9.69
N TRP A 587 22.81 3.40 10.76
CA TRP A 587 22.19 2.82 11.94
C TRP A 587 20.84 2.19 11.62
N VAL A 588 19.94 2.91 10.97
CA VAL A 588 18.63 2.38 10.54
C VAL A 588 18.83 1.14 9.67
N ASP A 589 19.67 1.23 8.65
CA ASP A 589 19.89 0.17 7.67
C ASP A 589 20.43 -1.11 8.30
N ARG A 590 21.41 -0.99 9.22
CA ARG A 590 21.96 -2.14 9.94
C ARG A 590 20.91 -2.91 10.76
N HIS A 591 19.91 -2.20 11.30
CA HIS A 591 18.90 -2.79 12.19
C HIS A 591 17.56 -3.07 11.50
N PHE A 592 17.39 -2.63 10.25
CA PHE A 592 16.10 -2.60 9.56
C PHE A 592 15.44 -3.98 9.48
N ALA A 593 16.18 -5.01 9.04
CA ALA A 593 15.63 -6.35 8.86
C ALA A 593 15.07 -6.92 10.17
N LEU A 594 15.84 -6.85 11.27
CA LEU A 594 15.41 -7.32 12.58
C LEU A 594 14.24 -6.50 13.14
N ASP A 595 14.28 -5.17 13.02
CA ASP A 595 13.17 -4.30 13.44
C ASP A 595 11.89 -4.57 12.64
N TYR A 596 12.04 -4.82 11.34
CA TYR A 596 10.95 -5.18 10.45
C TYR A 596 10.35 -6.56 10.81
N THR A 597 11.18 -7.51 11.23
CA THR A 597 10.71 -8.82 11.73
C THR A 597 9.87 -8.66 12.99
N PHE A 598 10.33 -7.93 14.02
CA PHE A 598 9.50 -7.62 15.19
C PHE A 598 8.18 -6.95 14.80
N LYS A 599 8.24 -5.96 13.91
CA LYS A 599 7.06 -5.26 13.40
C LYS A 599 6.10 -6.17 12.63
N SER A 600 6.60 -7.17 11.93
CA SER A 600 5.82 -8.14 11.16
C SER A 600 5.20 -9.21 12.05
N LEU A 601 5.91 -9.67 13.09
CA LEU A 601 5.34 -10.53 14.13
C LEU A 601 4.17 -9.83 14.86
N GLU A 602 4.31 -8.54 15.19
CA GLU A 602 3.22 -7.78 15.83
C GLU A 602 1.92 -7.71 14.99
N LYS A 603 2.02 -7.90 13.68
CA LYS A 603 0.87 -7.89 12.75
C LYS A 603 0.07 -9.19 12.80
N VAL A 604 0.76 -10.32 12.88
CA VAL A 604 0.16 -11.64 12.76
C VAL A 604 -0.19 -12.27 14.12
N LEU A 605 0.44 -11.80 15.20
CA LEU A 605 0.19 -12.24 16.57
C LEU A 605 -0.98 -11.48 17.25
N ASP A 606 -1.54 -12.12 18.28
CA ASP A 606 -2.55 -11.57 19.19
C ASP A 606 -2.14 -11.77 20.66
N GLY A 607 -2.90 -11.18 21.59
CA GLY A 607 -2.76 -11.44 23.03
C GLY A 607 -1.40 -11.04 23.62
N ASP A 608 -0.87 -11.92 24.49
CA ASP A 608 0.37 -11.71 25.21
C ASP A 608 1.63 -11.75 24.33
N PRO A 609 1.79 -12.71 23.39
CA PRO A 609 2.93 -12.72 22.47
C PRO A 609 3.10 -11.40 21.70
N ARG A 610 1.98 -10.81 21.23
CA ARG A 610 2.00 -9.51 20.56
C ARG A 610 2.53 -8.39 21.47
N ARG A 611 2.17 -8.39 22.76
CA ARG A 611 2.66 -7.39 23.72
C ARG A 611 4.16 -7.56 23.97
N GLN A 612 4.62 -8.79 24.20
CA GLN A 612 6.03 -9.07 24.43
C GLN A 612 6.90 -8.70 23.22
N VAL A 613 6.46 -8.97 21.99
CA VAL A 613 7.15 -8.52 20.76
C VAL A 613 7.26 -6.99 20.71
N ARG A 614 6.19 -6.28 21.08
CA ARG A 614 6.17 -4.81 21.09
C ARG A 614 7.11 -4.23 22.14
N GLU A 615 7.21 -4.87 23.30
CA GLU A 615 8.16 -4.51 24.36
C GLU A 615 9.60 -4.82 23.94
N ALA A 616 9.88 -5.99 23.37
CA ALA A 616 11.19 -6.32 22.82
C ALA A 616 11.67 -5.28 21.79
N ARG A 617 10.76 -4.80 20.94
CA ARG A 617 11.05 -3.77 19.95
C ARG A 617 11.43 -2.41 20.57
N SER A 618 11.09 -2.13 21.83
CA SER A 618 11.46 -0.86 22.48
C SER A 618 12.96 -0.75 22.71
N VAL A 619 13.67 -1.87 22.90
CA VAL A 619 15.13 -1.90 23.08
C VAL A 619 15.85 -1.21 21.92
N LEU A 620 15.45 -1.52 20.68
CA LEU A 620 15.97 -0.85 19.49
C LEU A 620 15.64 0.64 19.46
N LYS A 621 14.47 1.04 19.96
CA LYS A 621 14.03 2.44 20.00
C LYS A 621 14.80 3.24 21.04
N ASP A 622 14.98 2.68 22.24
CA ASP A 622 15.74 3.31 23.33
C ASP A 622 17.20 3.51 22.91
N ALA A 623 17.81 2.50 22.28
CA ALA A 623 19.15 2.62 21.71
C ALA A 623 19.23 3.69 20.61
N SER A 624 18.27 3.72 19.68
CA SER A 624 18.24 4.70 18.58
C SER A 624 18.04 6.15 19.07
N TYR A 625 17.20 6.36 20.08
CA TYR A 625 17.03 7.67 20.71
C TYR A 625 18.31 8.12 21.41
N THR A 626 18.97 7.21 22.12
CA THR A 626 20.24 7.50 22.79
C THR A 626 21.34 7.85 21.79
N VAL A 627 21.41 7.13 20.66
CA VAL A 627 22.30 7.47 19.54
C VAL A 627 22.02 8.89 19.06
N LEU A 628 20.75 9.29 18.84
CA LEU A 628 20.43 10.66 18.43
C LEU A 628 21.02 11.72 19.38
N GLY A 629 20.90 11.50 20.69
CA GLY A 629 21.47 12.38 21.70
C GLY A 629 22.99 12.49 21.62
N ASP A 630 23.68 11.35 21.51
CA ASP A 630 25.15 11.33 21.38
C ASP A 630 25.61 12.04 20.10
N LEU A 631 24.92 11.83 18.97
CA LEU A 631 25.21 12.49 17.70
C LEU A 631 25.07 14.01 17.79
N ILE A 632 24.04 14.50 18.49
CA ILE A 632 23.82 15.94 18.71
C ILE A 632 24.97 16.54 19.53
N ILE A 633 25.48 15.83 20.54
CA ILE A 633 26.63 16.29 21.35
C ILE A 633 27.87 16.48 20.47
N GLU A 634 28.17 15.51 19.59
CA GLU A 634 29.32 15.62 18.69
C GLU A 634 29.19 16.77 17.69
N VAL A 635 27.97 17.00 17.16
CA VAL A 635 27.71 18.14 16.25
C VAL A 635 27.84 19.48 16.96
N ASP A 636 27.36 19.59 18.21
CA ASP A 636 27.41 20.83 18.99
C ASP A 636 28.84 21.21 19.38
N ALA A 637 29.69 20.21 19.61
CA ALA A 637 31.11 20.41 19.90
C ALA A 637 31.93 20.79 18.67
N GLN A 638 31.40 20.60 17.46
CA GLN A 638 32.11 20.84 16.20
C GLN A 638 31.78 22.23 15.63
N PRO A 639 32.78 23.09 15.35
CA PRO A 639 32.55 24.37 14.68
C PRO A 639 31.88 24.22 13.31
N LEU A 640 31.08 25.23 12.91
CA LEU A 640 30.38 25.23 11.62
C LEU A 640 31.32 25.39 10.41
N CYS A 641 32.54 25.90 10.61
CA CYS A 641 33.51 26.01 9.52
C CYS A 641 33.79 24.63 8.91
N HIS A 642 33.57 24.51 7.61
CA HIS A 642 33.79 23.25 6.89
C HIS A 642 35.22 23.18 6.39
N ASP A 643 35.95 22.17 6.84
CA ASP A 643 37.19 21.72 6.22
C ASP A 643 37.27 20.18 6.27
N PRO A 644 38.04 19.53 5.38
CA PRO A 644 38.12 18.07 5.32
C PRO A 644 38.65 17.40 6.60
N ALA A 645 39.50 18.08 7.38
CA ALA A 645 40.04 17.52 8.62
C ALA A 645 39.02 17.57 9.76
N ALA A 646 38.22 18.64 9.82
CA ALA A 646 37.06 18.77 10.70
C ALA A 646 36.01 17.70 10.41
N GLU A 647 35.71 17.44 9.14
CA GLU A 647 34.77 16.39 8.74
C GLU A 647 35.27 14.99 9.13
N ALA A 648 36.52 14.66 8.84
CA ALA A 648 37.12 13.37 9.23
C ALA A 648 37.17 13.19 10.76
N THR A 649 37.42 14.27 11.52
CA THR A 649 37.42 14.23 12.98
C THR A 649 36.02 13.97 13.53
N LEU A 650 35.01 14.67 13.00
CA LEU A 650 33.62 14.46 13.39
C LEU A 650 33.17 13.03 13.05
N ASP A 651 33.49 12.54 11.85
CA ASP A 651 33.17 11.18 11.40
C ASP A 651 33.74 10.11 12.34
N ALA A 652 35.01 10.23 12.72
CA ALA A 652 35.68 9.32 13.65
C ALA A 652 35.03 9.30 15.04
N ARG A 653 34.62 10.47 15.56
CA ARG A 653 33.92 10.58 16.85
C ARG A 653 32.53 9.97 16.79
N ILE A 654 31.77 10.26 15.73
CA ILE A 654 30.45 9.66 15.50
C ILE A 654 30.56 8.13 15.46
N TRP A 655 31.51 7.61 14.69
CA TRP A 655 31.75 6.16 14.60
C TRP A 655 32.02 5.55 15.98
N GLN A 656 32.87 6.18 16.80
CA GLN A 656 33.17 5.70 18.15
C GLN A 656 31.91 5.62 19.04
N GLN A 657 31.03 6.64 18.99
CA GLN A 657 29.78 6.62 19.75
C GLN A 657 28.84 5.52 19.26
N VAL A 658 28.68 5.40 17.94
CA VAL A 658 27.82 4.42 17.30
C VAL A 658 28.26 2.98 17.60
N GLU A 659 29.57 2.68 17.54
CA GLU A 659 30.13 1.37 17.92
C GLU A 659 29.88 1.06 19.40
N LYS A 660 30.13 2.03 20.28
CA LYS A 660 29.87 1.88 21.72
C LYS A 660 28.40 1.53 21.98
N ARG A 661 27.46 2.17 21.28
CA ARG A 661 26.03 1.87 21.39
C ARG A 661 25.67 0.52 20.82
N LEU A 662 26.28 0.11 19.71
CA LEU A 662 26.08 -1.22 19.15
C LEU A 662 26.54 -2.33 20.11
N THR A 663 27.68 -2.15 20.80
CA THR A 663 28.15 -3.13 21.80
C THR A 663 27.15 -3.33 22.93
N LEU A 664 26.60 -2.24 23.48
CA LEU A 664 25.59 -2.31 24.55
C LEU A 664 24.31 -2.98 24.04
N LEU A 665 23.83 -2.55 22.88
CA LEU A 665 22.63 -3.08 22.26
C LEU A 665 22.71 -4.59 21.97
N ARG A 666 23.89 -5.11 21.60
CA ARG A 666 24.10 -6.56 21.43
C ARG A 666 23.83 -7.35 22.72
N GLY A 667 24.24 -6.82 23.86
CA GLY A 667 23.98 -7.46 25.16
C GLY A 667 22.48 -7.49 25.49
N GLU A 668 21.82 -6.34 25.34
CA GLU A 668 20.39 -6.21 25.64
C GLU A 668 19.53 -7.08 24.70
N LEU A 669 19.77 -7.01 23.38
CA LEU A 669 19.01 -7.79 22.41
C LEU A 669 19.22 -9.30 22.56
N ALA A 670 20.40 -9.76 22.99
CA ALA A 670 20.63 -11.17 23.25
C ALA A 670 19.70 -11.70 24.33
N THR A 671 19.58 -10.98 25.45
CA THR A 671 18.65 -11.31 26.53
C THR A 671 17.21 -11.17 26.06
N THR A 672 16.85 -10.06 25.42
CA THR A 672 15.48 -9.81 24.95
C THR A 672 14.98 -10.88 23.98
N VAL A 673 15.80 -11.28 23.00
CA VAL A 673 15.43 -12.34 22.06
C VAL A 673 15.33 -13.68 22.77
N HIS A 674 16.28 -14.00 23.67
CA HIS A 674 16.22 -15.25 24.45
C HIS A 674 14.92 -15.38 25.25
N ASP A 675 14.50 -14.30 25.91
CA ASP A 675 13.29 -14.28 26.74
C ASP A 675 12.00 -14.29 25.92
N LEU A 676 12.03 -13.77 24.69
CA LEU A 676 10.88 -13.71 23.80
C LEU A 676 10.61 -15.05 23.08
N LEU A 677 11.64 -15.83 22.74
CA LEU A 677 11.50 -17.07 21.96
C LEU A 677 10.48 -18.06 22.55
N PRO A 678 10.43 -18.31 23.88
CA PRO A 678 9.44 -19.22 24.47
C PRO A 678 7.98 -18.77 24.35
N ALA A 679 7.73 -17.49 24.09
CA ALA A 679 6.38 -16.94 23.93
C ALA A 679 5.86 -17.00 22.49
N LEU A 680 6.71 -17.39 21.54
CA LEU A 680 6.38 -17.53 20.13
C LEU A 680 6.11 -19.01 19.81
N ASP A 681 5.27 -19.27 18.82
CA ASP A 681 5.22 -20.60 18.23
C ASP A 681 6.52 -20.94 17.48
N ARG A 682 6.66 -22.20 17.07
CA ARG A 682 7.88 -22.70 16.44
C ARG A 682 8.29 -21.89 15.21
N GLU A 683 7.35 -21.56 14.34
CA GLU A 683 7.63 -20.91 13.06
C GLU A 683 8.10 -19.47 13.28
N HIS A 684 7.39 -18.71 14.11
CA HIS A 684 7.76 -17.35 14.47
C HIS A 684 9.07 -17.29 15.26
N ALA A 685 9.33 -18.27 16.12
CA ALA A 685 10.59 -18.39 16.85
C ALA A 685 11.77 -18.70 15.91
N GLU A 686 11.59 -19.56 14.91
CA GLU A 686 12.59 -19.86 13.89
C GLU A 686 12.91 -18.62 13.04
N LEU A 687 11.89 -17.91 12.55
CA LEU A 687 12.06 -16.66 11.80
C LEU A 687 12.85 -15.62 12.59
N LEU A 688 12.46 -15.36 13.84
CA LEU A 688 13.16 -14.40 14.70
C LEU A 688 14.61 -14.85 14.96
N THR A 689 14.84 -16.14 15.16
CA THR A 689 16.18 -16.69 15.39
C THR A 689 17.09 -16.49 14.18
N VAL A 690 16.59 -16.75 12.96
CA VAL A 690 17.33 -16.57 11.72
C VAL A 690 17.74 -15.10 11.54
N GLU A 691 16.78 -14.18 11.67
CA GLU A 691 17.04 -12.76 11.48
C GLU A 691 17.93 -12.18 12.58
N TYR A 692 17.78 -12.63 13.83
CA TYR A 692 18.67 -12.24 14.92
C TYR A 692 20.11 -12.74 14.69
N ARG A 693 20.29 -13.97 14.20
CA ARG A 693 21.62 -14.49 13.84
C ARG A 693 22.25 -13.68 12.72
N ARG A 694 21.48 -13.36 11.68
CA ARG A 694 21.93 -12.50 10.56
C ARG A 694 22.37 -11.12 11.07
N TRP A 695 21.55 -10.49 11.92
CA TRP A 695 21.88 -9.20 12.55
C TRP A 695 23.14 -9.28 13.41
N SER A 696 23.29 -10.35 14.20
CA SER A 696 24.44 -10.58 15.08
C SER A 696 25.73 -10.78 14.30
N ALA A 697 25.66 -11.50 13.17
CA ALA A 697 26.80 -11.80 12.31
C ALA A 697 27.24 -10.62 11.42
N ALA A 698 26.35 -9.66 11.14
CA ALA A 698 26.66 -8.53 10.29
C ALA A 698 27.85 -7.71 10.83
N SER A 699 28.88 -7.52 10.03
CA SER A 699 30.02 -6.65 10.32
C SER A 699 29.96 -5.38 9.46
N GLY A 700 30.20 -4.22 10.07
CA GLY A 700 30.23 -2.93 9.37
C GLY A 700 28.90 -2.19 9.23
N TRP A 701 28.97 -1.09 8.49
CA TRP A 701 27.92 -0.08 8.32
C TRP A 701 27.67 0.19 6.84
N THR A 702 26.88 -0.66 6.20
CA THR A 702 26.51 -0.54 4.78
C THR A 702 25.13 0.12 4.64
N LEU A 703 24.94 0.91 3.60
CA LEU A 703 23.61 1.42 3.26
C LEU A 703 22.86 0.37 2.43
N ILE A 704 21.59 0.14 2.72
CA ILE A 704 20.75 -0.85 2.00
C ILE A 704 20.59 -0.45 0.52
N ASN A 705 20.55 0.85 0.23
CA ASN A 705 20.40 1.39 -1.12
C ASN A 705 21.74 1.83 -1.75
N ALA A 706 22.90 1.38 -1.24
CA ALA A 706 24.22 1.76 -1.78
C ALA A 706 24.48 1.26 -3.21
N ALA A 707 23.69 0.29 -3.69
CA ALA A 707 23.86 -0.33 -5.01
C ALA A 707 23.46 0.57 -6.21
N ASP A 708 22.96 1.79 -5.95
CA ASP A 708 22.56 2.75 -6.99
C ASP A 708 23.73 3.36 -7.79
N SER A 709 24.97 2.89 -7.61
CA SER A 709 26.11 3.27 -8.46
C SER A 709 26.00 2.80 -9.91
N CYS A 710 24.99 2.00 -10.27
CA CYS A 710 24.70 1.60 -11.65
C CYS A 710 24.03 2.69 -12.52
N ALA A 711 23.92 3.92 -12.04
CA ALA A 711 23.45 5.07 -12.82
C ALA A 711 24.60 5.85 -13.52
N SER A 712 25.65 5.15 -13.96
CA SER A 712 26.67 5.68 -14.87
C SER A 712 26.42 5.25 -16.31
#